data_AF-A0A4Q9FP68-F1
#
_entry.id   AF-A0A4Q9FP68-F1
#
_cell.length_a   1.000
_cell.length_b   1.000
_cell.length_c   1.000
_cell.angle_alpha   90.00
_cell.angle_beta   90.00
_cell.angle_gamma   90.00
#
_symmetry.space_group_name_H-M   'P 1'
#
loop_
_entity.id
_entity.type
_entity.pdbx_description
1 polymer ?
#
loop_
_entity_poly.entity_id
_entity_poly.type
_entity_poly.pdbx_seq_one_letter_code
_entity_poly.pdbx_strand_id
1 'polypeptide(L)'
;MKNNLLKLMFLLFTSAIFAQANKVEIVKNDQGTKLVVDGKDFMINGMNWDYVPIGTDVTNANFYKQSDDVIKAGLDTEMGLLKNMNVNVIRQYTGVPKKWVTYIYEKYGVYTLLNHTFGRYGLTINGVWTPVTIYSDEKTQALLVSEMMQLVEDYKDVPGILMYMMGNENNYGLFWQGAETEDFPEGEEQKRAVGEKRGRPMYRLMNEVSKKMKEMDPNHPVAICNGDVLFIDIIAEECKDVDVYGTNTYRGESFGDFFQVVKDKLDKPVMFTEFGADAYNALAQKEDQYWQAHFNLSNWKEIYENAAGLGKVGNSIGGFTFQFSDGWWKLGFDDRKDADTHQTGASWSNGGYYHDTKDGSNNMNEEWFGICAKGPTDSRGLYDLYPRASYYTLKDAHALNPYGEGVDLEFIDNYFDNINIMDAVLRARGDKAALSGGDSDKLSISRLSAQFTTFNTGGSLITTPETADPDDAQTFPNQLGFDHMQSYFVGIQGKPSSNMTANVDFNILGNVAANPINEIFYENVGRPVNIINAEGDPVTITDNNRVRVYQAEFEWKAKDFDLKGFYRTGHYHWAYEGDFFNLYPEANYGPNLDIYNGEILGVEVDGKGDLKGLKAAFGPQLWWGANPGFLIKYGTQFKHWDITGIYHRDLNTSLRFDENGRRVLDSNQITSGIIAPWPTERATLALEREFGHFGVTLGGIWGGNPLNGSSFQIYSPNNDAVVIDKIQSSDNWGAKAKLTYQKGSFNWYAQGSYMGLVANGGVDQTRTFTGWRLKDSGSGNMTNFLTGFALSAGNFQIAPNFMYQQPLVDPIPNGVTGPGRLRNVIDDPFAVRNGNRETTAGELLLTFDPTPGTWMYEWDNDRSEDAKFAMNLGFTYRHLPTQMDGHIGFLADRTFFAFGESAPAEDLWELHSRMVSKVNSDFGIIGNFYYGNGQANGDSQRTITRFGGDVRMMYKNMKLMSHVKINDWGPFDYHRDFNLTYPLQLMLDVSTTLGKPDWFILPSTQIGIRGMWRSMDQNSPRFLPNQTAEFQTEPTVSPVGFPNGTEWEIRTYIHINIGK
;
A
#
# COMPACT_ATOMS: atom_id res chain seq x y z
N MET A 1 32.55 -42.89 -42.32
CA MET A 1 31.33 -43.24 -41.57
C MET A 1 31.62 -43.76 -40.16
N LYS A 2 32.26 -44.92 -39.94
CA LYS A 2 32.45 -45.49 -38.58
C LYS A 2 32.92 -44.49 -37.50
N ASN A 3 33.96 -43.69 -37.74
CA ASN A 3 34.47 -42.73 -36.72
C ASN A 3 33.49 -41.59 -36.40
N ASN A 4 32.61 -41.20 -37.33
CA ASN A 4 31.59 -40.17 -37.07
C ASN A 4 30.41 -40.76 -36.30
N LEU A 5 30.05 -42.02 -36.57
CA LEU A 5 29.05 -42.75 -35.79
C LEU A 5 29.52 -43.00 -34.36
N LEU A 6 30.80 -43.34 -34.17
CA LEU A 6 31.40 -43.52 -32.85
C LEU A 6 31.44 -42.20 -32.07
N LYS A 7 31.83 -41.08 -32.72
CA LYS A 7 31.77 -39.74 -32.13
C LYS A 7 30.35 -39.33 -31.76
N LEU A 8 29.35 -39.64 -32.60
CA LEU A 8 27.94 -39.36 -32.30
C LEU A 8 27.44 -40.19 -31.12
N MET A 9 27.76 -41.49 -31.06
CA MET A 9 27.45 -42.32 -29.89
C MET A 9 28.15 -41.82 -28.63
N PHE A 10 29.41 -41.41 -28.72
CA PHE A 10 30.14 -40.88 -27.56
C PHE A 10 29.53 -39.56 -27.08
N LEU A 11 29.15 -38.66 -28.01
CA LEU A 11 28.41 -37.43 -27.69
C LEU A 11 27.07 -37.74 -27.03
N LEU A 12 26.28 -38.65 -27.59
CA LEU A 12 24.98 -39.07 -27.05
C LEU A 12 25.11 -39.71 -25.65
N PHE A 13 26.13 -40.55 -25.44
CA PHE A 13 26.42 -41.11 -24.11
C PHE A 13 26.89 -40.02 -23.13
N THR A 14 27.74 -39.07 -23.53
CA THR A 14 28.11 -37.96 -22.64
C THR A 14 26.91 -37.09 -22.30
N SER A 15 26.04 -36.74 -23.26
CA SER A 15 24.82 -35.97 -22.96
C SER A 15 23.80 -36.75 -22.12
N ALA A 16 23.80 -38.09 -22.16
CA ALA A 16 22.98 -38.91 -21.27
C ALA A 16 23.55 -38.97 -19.84
N ILE A 17 24.88 -38.89 -19.67
CA ILE A 17 25.53 -38.85 -18.34
C ILE A 17 25.42 -37.46 -17.71
N PHE A 18 25.52 -36.39 -18.50
CA PHE A 18 25.31 -35.01 -18.03
C PHE A 18 23.83 -34.63 -17.79
N ALA A 19 22.88 -35.54 -18.04
CA ALA A 19 21.45 -35.31 -17.88
C ALA A 19 20.78 -36.20 -16.81
N GLN A 20 21.57 -36.84 -15.94
CA GLN A 20 21.03 -37.56 -14.78
C GLN A 20 20.87 -36.59 -13.60
N ALA A 21 19.73 -36.67 -12.91
CA ALA A 21 19.54 -36.00 -11.63
C ALA A 21 20.56 -36.48 -10.59
N ASN A 22 20.92 -35.61 -9.66
CA ASN A 22 21.82 -35.93 -8.56
C ASN A 22 21.20 -37.04 -7.69
N LYS A 23 22.04 -37.92 -7.14
CA LYS A 23 21.59 -38.92 -6.17
C LYS A 23 21.97 -38.49 -4.77
N VAL A 24 20.97 -38.25 -3.94
CA VAL A 24 21.11 -37.73 -2.58
C VAL A 24 20.56 -38.76 -1.58
N GLU A 25 21.41 -39.22 -0.67
CA GLU A 25 21.09 -40.30 0.26
C GLU A 25 21.42 -39.94 1.71
N ILE A 26 20.58 -40.38 2.64
CA ILE A 26 20.87 -40.35 4.08
C ILE A 26 21.57 -41.66 4.45
N VAL A 27 22.84 -41.58 4.85
CA VAL A 27 23.65 -42.75 5.22
C VAL A 27 23.88 -42.75 6.73
N LYS A 28 23.49 -43.84 7.38
CA LYS A 28 23.61 -44.04 8.83
C LYS A 28 24.57 -45.18 9.12
N ASN A 29 25.51 -44.96 10.04
CA ASN A 29 26.54 -45.91 10.46
C ASN A 29 26.88 -45.73 11.95
N ASP A 30 27.87 -46.48 12.44
CA ASP A 30 28.29 -46.44 13.86
C ASP A 30 28.88 -45.08 14.30
N GLN A 31 29.25 -44.20 13.36
CA GLN A 31 29.76 -42.85 13.63
C GLN A 31 28.67 -41.77 13.61
N GLY A 32 27.44 -42.10 13.22
CA GLY A 32 26.30 -41.18 13.16
C GLY A 32 25.51 -41.26 11.85
N THR A 33 24.91 -40.15 11.45
CA THR A 33 24.15 -40.01 10.20
C THR A 33 24.72 -38.88 9.34
N LYS A 34 24.96 -39.13 8.06
CA LYS A 34 25.46 -38.17 7.06
C LYS A 34 24.50 -38.01 5.90
N LEU A 35 24.56 -36.85 5.26
CA LEU A 35 24.05 -36.66 3.90
C LEU A 35 25.16 -37.04 2.91
N VAL A 36 24.82 -37.78 1.85
CA VAL A 36 25.74 -38.20 0.79
C VAL A 36 25.16 -37.76 -0.55
N VAL A 37 25.94 -37.00 -1.32
CA VAL A 37 25.54 -36.50 -2.65
C VAL A 37 26.49 -37.08 -3.69
N ASP A 38 25.95 -37.80 -4.68
CA ASP A 38 26.70 -38.49 -5.74
C ASP A 38 27.88 -39.34 -5.22
N GLY A 39 27.67 -39.99 -4.07
CA GLY A 39 28.65 -40.86 -3.42
C GLY A 39 29.72 -40.15 -2.57
N LYS A 40 29.55 -38.85 -2.27
CA LYS A 40 30.45 -38.08 -1.39
C LYS A 40 29.74 -37.59 -0.14
N ASP A 41 30.39 -37.70 1.01
CA ASP A 41 29.93 -37.08 2.26
C ASP A 41 29.75 -35.57 2.07
N PHE A 42 28.59 -35.05 2.47
CA PHE A 42 28.16 -33.69 2.18
C PHE A 42 27.67 -33.00 3.47
N MET A 43 28.23 -31.83 3.78
CA MET A 43 27.74 -30.93 4.83
C MET A 43 26.97 -29.79 4.17
N ILE A 44 25.76 -29.51 4.64
CA ILE A 44 24.97 -28.37 4.16
C ILE A 44 25.53 -27.09 4.80
N ASN A 45 26.35 -26.36 4.04
CA ASN A 45 26.74 -24.98 4.33
C ASN A 45 25.75 -24.06 3.63
N GLY A 46 24.58 -23.93 4.24
CA GLY A 46 23.39 -23.36 3.61
C GLY A 46 23.17 -21.89 3.90
N MET A 47 22.42 -21.25 2.99
CA MET A 47 21.89 -19.90 3.18
C MET A 47 20.40 -19.83 2.83
N ASN A 48 19.62 -19.12 3.66
CA ASN A 48 18.26 -18.73 3.30
C ASN A 48 18.30 -17.56 2.31
N TRP A 49 17.72 -17.77 1.14
CA TRP A 49 17.89 -16.87 0.00
C TRP A 49 16.57 -16.56 -0.69
N ASP A 50 16.36 -15.27 -0.91
CA ASP A 50 15.31 -14.66 -1.71
C ASP A 50 15.90 -13.51 -2.54
N TYR A 51 15.11 -12.95 -3.46
CA TYR A 51 15.48 -11.75 -4.21
C TYR A 51 14.33 -10.74 -4.16
N VAL A 52 14.34 -9.91 -3.11
CA VAL A 52 13.35 -8.86 -2.87
C VAL A 52 14.04 -7.50 -2.93
N PRO A 53 13.78 -6.67 -3.95
CA PRO A 53 14.27 -5.29 -4.01
C PRO A 53 13.64 -4.36 -2.96
N ILE A 54 14.32 -3.26 -2.64
CA ILE A 54 13.79 -2.23 -1.72
C ILE A 54 12.54 -1.59 -2.34
N GLY A 55 11.51 -1.34 -1.52
CA GLY A 55 10.21 -0.85 -1.97
C GLY A 55 9.29 -1.95 -2.53
N THR A 56 9.64 -3.22 -2.34
CA THR A 56 8.82 -4.38 -2.70
C THR A 56 8.82 -5.44 -1.60
N ASP A 57 7.85 -6.36 -1.65
CA ASP A 57 7.68 -7.49 -0.75
C ASP A 57 7.63 -8.82 -1.55
N VAL A 58 7.55 -9.96 -0.85
CA VAL A 58 7.51 -11.29 -1.49
C VAL A 58 6.30 -11.55 -2.41
N THR A 59 5.22 -10.76 -2.30
CA THR A 59 4.02 -10.87 -3.14
C THR A 59 4.15 -10.09 -4.45
N ASN A 60 4.83 -8.93 -4.43
CA ASN A 60 4.90 -8.01 -5.59
C ASN A 60 6.30 -7.91 -6.25
N ALA A 61 7.39 -8.31 -5.59
CA ALA A 61 8.75 -8.29 -6.17
C ALA A 61 8.87 -9.07 -7.49
N ASN A 62 8.16 -10.20 -7.58
CA ASN A 62 7.95 -10.96 -8.82
C ASN A 62 9.25 -11.28 -9.59
N PHE A 63 10.38 -11.50 -8.92
CA PHE A 63 11.71 -11.66 -9.53
C PHE A 63 11.73 -12.66 -10.69
N TYR A 64 11.16 -13.85 -10.50
CA TYR A 64 11.10 -14.88 -11.55
C TYR A 64 10.11 -14.63 -12.69
N LYS A 65 9.31 -13.56 -12.63
CA LYS A 65 8.47 -13.03 -13.74
C LYS A 65 9.16 -11.89 -14.51
N GLN A 66 10.35 -11.45 -14.10
CA GLN A 66 11.14 -10.45 -14.84
C GLN A 66 11.78 -11.08 -16.10
N SER A 67 12.46 -10.26 -16.91
CA SER A 67 13.14 -10.75 -18.10
C SER A 67 14.38 -11.60 -17.75
N ASP A 68 14.74 -12.54 -18.63
CA ASP A 68 15.88 -13.46 -18.41
C ASP A 68 17.21 -12.74 -18.16
N ASP A 69 17.39 -11.54 -18.75
CA ASP A 69 18.57 -10.70 -18.54
C ASP A 69 18.64 -10.13 -17.12
N VAL A 70 17.50 -9.68 -16.57
CA VAL A 70 17.41 -9.17 -15.19
C VAL A 70 17.59 -10.30 -14.18
N ILE A 71 16.90 -11.44 -14.37
CA ILE A 71 17.03 -12.60 -13.48
C ILE A 71 18.48 -13.09 -13.46
N LYS A 72 19.09 -13.24 -14.64
CA LYS A 72 20.50 -13.63 -14.75
C LYS A 72 21.43 -12.62 -14.07
N ALA A 73 21.17 -11.31 -14.19
CA ALA A 73 22.01 -10.29 -13.55
C ALA A 73 21.95 -10.38 -12.01
N GLY A 74 20.75 -10.48 -11.43
CA GLY A 74 20.58 -10.63 -9.97
C GLY A 74 21.22 -11.92 -9.44
N LEU A 75 20.97 -13.05 -10.10
CA LEU A 75 21.63 -14.33 -9.77
C LEU A 75 23.16 -14.25 -9.93
N ASP A 76 23.65 -13.56 -10.96
CA ASP A 76 25.09 -13.53 -11.26
C ASP A 76 25.89 -12.83 -10.16
N THR A 77 25.32 -11.77 -9.58
CA THR A 77 25.87 -11.04 -8.43
C THR A 77 25.77 -11.86 -7.14
N GLU A 78 24.56 -12.27 -6.75
CA GLU A 78 24.34 -12.86 -5.42
C GLU A 78 24.90 -14.29 -5.29
N MET A 79 24.74 -15.14 -6.31
CA MET A 79 25.34 -16.49 -6.30
C MET A 79 26.87 -16.43 -6.37
N GLY A 80 27.42 -15.34 -6.93
CA GLY A 80 28.86 -15.07 -6.90
C GLY A 80 29.38 -14.83 -5.48
N LEU A 81 28.64 -14.06 -4.67
CA LEU A 81 28.94 -13.82 -3.25
C LEU A 81 28.75 -15.10 -2.42
N LEU A 82 27.65 -15.83 -2.60
CA LEU A 82 27.39 -17.10 -1.90
C LEU A 82 28.51 -18.13 -2.14
N LYS A 83 28.90 -18.32 -3.40
CA LYS A 83 30.05 -19.18 -3.76
C LYS A 83 31.36 -18.68 -3.15
N ASN A 84 31.55 -17.37 -3.02
CA ASN A 84 32.75 -16.78 -2.42
C ASN A 84 32.84 -16.99 -0.89
N MET A 85 31.70 -17.16 -0.21
CA MET A 85 31.62 -17.55 1.20
C MET A 85 31.49 -19.06 1.43
N ASN A 86 31.80 -19.89 0.42
CA ASN A 86 31.74 -21.36 0.48
C ASN A 86 30.35 -21.93 0.82
N VAL A 87 29.26 -21.18 0.56
CA VAL A 87 27.90 -21.73 0.59
C VAL A 87 27.72 -22.71 -0.56
N ASN A 88 27.17 -23.89 -0.26
CA ASN A 88 26.96 -24.97 -1.23
C ASN A 88 25.48 -25.34 -1.42
N VAL A 89 24.56 -24.79 -0.63
CA VAL A 89 23.11 -24.95 -0.80
C VAL A 89 22.38 -23.63 -0.52
N ILE A 90 21.39 -23.30 -1.33
CA ILE A 90 20.37 -22.30 -0.99
C ILE A 90 19.05 -22.96 -0.63
N ARG A 91 18.37 -22.41 0.38
CA ARG A 91 16.94 -22.68 0.65
C ARG A 91 16.14 -21.53 0.06
N GLN A 92 15.17 -21.87 -0.78
CA GLN A 92 14.23 -20.93 -1.38
C GLN A 92 12.83 -21.56 -1.49
N TYR A 93 11.79 -20.73 -1.54
CA TYR A 93 10.43 -21.22 -1.72
C TYR A 93 10.17 -21.75 -3.14
N THR A 94 9.17 -22.61 -3.28
CA THR A 94 8.68 -23.09 -4.56
C THR A 94 8.21 -21.95 -5.47
N GLY A 95 8.55 -22.02 -6.76
CA GLY A 95 8.17 -21.01 -7.76
C GLY A 95 9.31 -20.65 -8.73
N VAL A 96 10.55 -20.97 -8.35
CA VAL A 96 11.75 -20.80 -9.20
C VAL A 96 11.68 -21.66 -10.48
N PRO A 97 11.67 -21.08 -11.70
CA PRO A 97 11.67 -21.85 -12.93
C PRO A 97 12.87 -22.81 -13.02
N LYS A 98 12.61 -24.08 -13.41
CA LYS A 98 13.61 -25.17 -13.51
C LYS A 98 14.96 -24.76 -14.10
N LYS A 99 14.95 -23.95 -15.17
CA LYS A 99 16.16 -23.43 -15.83
C LYS A 99 17.09 -22.63 -14.90
N TRP A 100 16.55 -21.94 -13.90
CA TRP A 100 17.33 -21.15 -12.95
C TRP A 100 17.92 -22.00 -11.83
N VAL A 101 17.24 -23.06 -11.38
CA VAL A 101 17.84 -24.09 -10.51
C VAL A 101 19.07 -24.69 -11.18
N THR A 102 18.92 -25.15 -12.42
CA THR A 102 20.04 -25.69 -13.21
C THR A 102 21.13 -24.64 -13.44
N TYR A 103 20.79 -23.38 -13.71
CA TYR A 103 21.77 -22.30 -13.89
C TYR A 103 22.62 -22.04 -12.64
N ILE A 104 21.98 -21.97 -11.48
CA ILE A 104 22.65 -21.79 -10.18
C ILE A 104 23.61 -22.95 -9.93
N TYR A 105 23.14 -24.19 -10.13
CA TYR A 105 23.95 -25.38 -9.93
C TYR A 105 25.12 -25.51 -10.93
N GLU A 106 24.88 -25.45 -12.24
CA GLU A 106 25.93 -25.65 -13.26
C GLU A 106 27.02 -24.58 -13.23
N LYS A 107 26.66 -23.32 -12.93
CA LYS A 107 27.60 -22.20 -12.93
C LYS A 107 28.26 -21.98 -11.56
N TYR A 108 27.49 -22.07 -10.49
CA TYR A 108 27.99 -21.76 -9.14
C TYR A 108 28.35 -23.00 -8.33
N GLY A 109 27.79 -24.17 -8.64
CA GLY A 109 27.99 -25.40 -7.85
C GLY A 109 27.15 -25.41 -6.57
N VAL A 110 26.11 -24.58 -6.52
CA VAL A 110 25.21 -24.40 -5.39
C VAL A 110 23.94 -25.19 -5.65
N TYR A 111 23.58 -26.09 -4.74
CA TYR A 111 22.35 -26.87 -4.80
C TYR A 111 21.15 -26.05 -4.30
N THR A 112 19.94 -26.48 -4.63
CA THR A 112 18.68 -25.91 -4.14
C THR A 112 17.93 -26.92 -3.27
N LEU A 113 17.61 -26.51 -2.05
CA LEU A 113 16.53 -27.09 -1.26
C LEU A 113 15.24 -26.34 -1.61
N LEU A 114 14.26 -27.04 -2.17
CA LEU A 114 12.95 -26.46 -2.51
C LEU A 114 12.00 -26.56 -1.32
N ASN A 115 11.61 -25.42 -0.78
CA ASN A 115 10.71 -25.34 0.36
C ASN A 115 9.26 -25.03 -0.07
N HIS A 116 8.32 -25.92 0.23
CA HIS A 116 6.89 -25.66 0.06
C HIS A 116 6.28 -25.29 1.42
N THR A 117 5.55 -24.16 1.50
CA THR A 117 4.99 -23.66 2.78
C THR A 117 3.98 -24.60 3.44
N PHE A 118 3.43 -25.56 2.67
CA PHE A 118 2.51 -26.59 3.13
C PHE A 118 1.30 -26.02 3.91
N GLY A 119 0.84 -24.83 3.51
CA GLY A 119 -0.29 -24.13 4.14
C GLY A 119 0.04 -23.29 5.38
N ARG A 120 1.32 -22.98 5.68
CA ARG A 120 1.72 -22.12 6.82
C ARG A 120 1.04 -20.74 6.83
N TYR A 121 0.86 -20.14 5.64
CA TYR A 121 0.39 -18.76 5.46
C TYR A 121 -1.03 -18.71 4.85
N GLY A 122 -1.82 -19.77 4.99
CA GLY A 122 -3.15 -19.91 4.39
C GLY A 122 -3.16 -20.60 3.02
N LEU A 123 -4.37 -20.86 2.50
CA LEU A 123 -4.63 -21.61 1.26
C LEU A 123 -5.88 -21.10 0.53
N THR A 124 -5.88 -21.10 -0.80
CA THR A 124 -7.09 -20.83 -1.61
C THR A 124 -7.87 -22.12 -1.88
N ILE A 125 -8.91 -22.40 -1.10
CA ILE A 125 -9.68 -23.64 -1.17
C ILE A 125 -10.98 -23.40 -1.94
N ASN A 126 -11.12 -24.01 -3.13
CA ASN A 126 -12.24 -23.80 -4.07
C ASN A 126 -12.46 -22.31 -4.45
N GLY A 127 -11.39 -21.53 -4.60
CA GLY A 127 -11.48 -20.10 -4.92
C GLY A 127 -11.82 -19.19 -3.72
N VAL A 128 -11.76 -19.71 -2.50
CA VAL A 128 -11.91 -18.91 -1.26
C VAL A 128 -10.60 -18.93 -0.50
N TRP A 129 -10.04 -17.75 -0.24
CA TRP A 129 -8.87 -17.60 0.64
C TRP A 129 -9.23 -18.05 2.06
N THR A 130 -8.43 -18.97 2.60
CA THR A 130 -8.59 -19.54 3.93
C THR A 130 -7.30 -19.27 4.70
N PRO A 131 -7.25 -18.23 5.57
CA PRO A 131 -6.00 -17.81 6.22
C PRO A 131 -5.48 -18.84 7.23
N VAL A 132 -6.38 -19.63 7.83
CA VAL A 132 -6.04 -20.65 8.82
C VAL A 132 -6.23 -22.05 8.24
N THR A 133 -5.12 -22.74 7.97
CA THR A 133 -5.13 -24.11 7.43
C THR A 133 -5.66 -25.13 8.43
N ILE A 134 -6.60 -25.97 7.97
CA ILE A 134 -7.25 -27.02 8.77
C ILE A 134 -6.85 -28.40 8.20
N TYR A 135 -5.72 -28.94 8.65
CA TYR A 135 -5.15 -30.19 8.13
C TYR A 135 -6.03 -31.44 8.31
N SER A 136 -7.12 -31.37 9.09
CA SER A 136 -8.12 -32.44 9.20
C SER A 136 -9.25 -32.38 8.16
N ASP A 137 -9.32 -31.34 7.34
CA ASP A 137 -10.32 -31.19 6.28
C ASP A 137 -9.86 -31.89 4.98
N GLU A 138 -10.74 -32.71 4.39
CA GLU A 138 -10.42 -33.54 3.23
C GLU A 138 -10.03 -32.71 2.00
N LYS A 139 -10.58 -31.50 1.84
CA LYS A 139 -10.27 -30.62 0.70
C LYS A 139 -8.90 -29.97 0.85
N THR A 140 -8.58 -29.56 2.07
CA THR A 140 -7.25 -29.07 2.47
C THR A 140 -6.19 -30.15 2.22
N GLN A 141 -6.45 -31.39 2.65
CA GLN A 141 -5.56 -32.52 2.39
C GLN A 141 -5.39 -32.79 0.89
N ALA A 142 -6.48 -32.84 0.12
CA ALA A 142 -6.43 -33.09 -1.32
C ALA A 142 -5.62 -32.00 -2.07
N LEU A 143 -5.78 -30.73 -1.69
CA LEU A 143 -5.01 -29.62 -2.27
C LEU A 143 -3.52 -29.78 -1.98
N LEU A 144 -3.12 -29.86 -0.70
CA LEU A 144 -1.73 -29.98 -0.27
C LEU A 144 -1.03 -31.22 -0.86
N VAL A 145 -1.74 -32.36 -0.94
CA VAL A 145 -1.22 -33.55 -1.62
C VAL A 145 -0.98 -33.25 -3.10
N SER A 146 -1.93 -32.64 -3.80
CA SER A 146 -1.79 -32.34 -5.24
C SER A 146 -0.64 -31.36 -5.54
N GLU A 147 -0.45 -30.32 -4.72
CA GLU A 147 0.63 -29.36 -4.85
C GLU A 147 2.00 -30.04 -4.68
N MET A 148 2.14 -30.89 -3.66
CA MET A 148 3.39 -31.62 -3.39
C MET A 148 3.69 -32.70 -4.43
N MET A 149 2.68 -33.37 -5.00
CA MET A 149 2.91 -34.32 -6.12
C MET A 149 3.32 -33.57 -7.39
N GLN A 150 2.70 -32.42 -7.67
CA GLN A 150 3.09 -31.58 -8.81
C GLN A 150 4.51 -31.05 -8.64
N LEU A 151 4.92 -30.66 -7.43
CA LEU A 151 6.29 -30.28 -7.11
C LEU A 151 7.29 -31.38 -7.45
N VAL A 152 7.06 -32.63 -7.02
CA VAL A 152 7.99 -33.72 -7.35
C VAL A 152 7.99 -34.02 -8.85
N GLU A 153 6.83 -34.06 -9.50
CA GLU A 153 6.75 -34.27 -10.95
C GLU A 153 7.51 -33.20 -11.74
N ASP A 154 7.51 -31.96 -11.24
CA ASP A 154 8.22 -30.86 -11.89
C ASP A 154 9.74 -30.88 -11.68
N TYR A 155 10.26 -31.32 -10.54
CA TYR A 155 11.67 -31.12 -10.18
C TYR A 155 12.54 -32.38 -10.00
N LYS A 156 11.96 -33.59 -9.97
CA LYS A 156 12.71 -34.86 -9.78
C LYS A 156 13.88 -35.09 -10.76
N ASP A 157 13.74 -34.58 -11.99
CA ASP A 157 14.73 -34.71 -13.07
C ASP A 157 15.57 -33.42 -13.28
N VAL A 158 15.52 -32.45 -12.36
CA VAL A 158 16.21 -31.15 -12.49
C VAL A 158 17.58 -31.19 -11.81
N PRO A 159 18.70 -31.02 -12.55
CA PRO A 159 20.03 -30.97 -11.95
C PRO A 159 20.16 -29.82 -10.94
N GLY A 160 20.75 -30.11 -9.78
CA GLY A 160 20.96 -29.15 -8.70
C GLY A 160 19.90 -29.16 -7.59
N ILE A 161 18.86 -29.99 -7.67
CA ILE A 161 17.99 -30.26 -6.52
C ILE A 161 18.77 -31.07 -5.47
N LEU A 162 18.62 -30.72 -4.19
CA LEU A 162 19.20 -31.47 -3.07
C LEU A 162 18.15 -32.34 -2.38
N MET A 163 17.04 -31.72 -1.99
CA MET A 163 15.93 -32.33 -1.25
C MET A 163 14.70 -31.44 -1.31
N TYR A 164 13.55 -32.02 -1.05
CA TYR A 164 12.30 -31.28 -0.88
C TYR A 164 12.00 -31.07 0.60
N MET A 165 11.35 -29.95 0.93
CA MET A 165 10.92 -29.67 2.28
C MET A 165 9.46 -29.23 2.36
N MET A 166 8.75 -29.76 3.36
CA MET A 166 7.40 -29.36 3.71
C MET A 166 7.39 -28.49 4.97
N GLY A 167 6.98 -27.25 4.79
CA GLY A 167 6.60 -26.33 5.85
C GLY A 167 7.53 -25.12 6.03
N ASN A 168 7.06 -24.18 6.85
CA ASN A 168 7.88 -23.22 7.56
C ASN A 168 7.28 -22.99 8.94
N GLU A 169 7.69 -23.76 9.95
CA GLU A 169 7.12 -23.68 11.31
C GLU A 169 5.59 -23.84 11.35
N ASN A 170 5.04 -24.81 10.61
CA ASN A 170 3.59 -25.01 10.53
C ASN A 170 2.96 -25.36 11.89
N ASN A 171 3.77 -25.81 12.85
CA ASN A 171 3.42 -26.01 14.25
C ASN A 171 3.18 -24.70 15.03
N TYR A 172 3.89 -23.62 14.70
CA TYR A 172 3.71 -22.30 15.28
C TYR A 172 2.43 -21.63 14.74
N GLY A 173 2.16 -21.78 13.43
CA GLY A 173 0.89 -21.40 12.80
C GLY A 173 -0.36 -22.18 13.28
N LEU A 174 -0.22 -23.06 14.30
CA LEU A 174 -1.35 -23.64 15.02
C LEU A 174 -1.80 -22.78 16.22
N PHE A 175 -1.01 -21.78 16.61
CA PHE A 175 -1.24 -20.91 17.76
C PHE A 175 -1.65 -19.49 17.36
N TRP A 176 -0.92 -18.85 16.43
CA TRP A 176 -1.21 -17.50 15.92
C TRP A 176 -1.44 -17.46 14.40
N GLN A 177 -1.74 -16.27 13.87
CA GLN A 177 -2.02 -16.00 12.45
C GLN A 177 -0.95 -15.07 11.85
N GLY A 178 -0.97 -14.85 10.54
CA GLY A 178 -0.05 -13.91 9.88
C GLY A 178 1.32 -14.49 9.52
N ALA A 179 2.14 -13.62 8.92
CA ALA A 179 3.52 -13.92 8.51
C ALA A 179 4.56 -13.53 9.56
N GLU A 180 4.24 -12.56 10.44
CA GLU A 180 5.08 -12.11 11.55
C GLU A 180 5.14 -13.15 12.70
N THR A 181 6.18 -13.07 13.52
CA THR A 181 6.36 -13.94 14.70
C THR A 181 5.72 -13.33 15.96
N GLU A 182 4.89 -14.11 16.67
CA GLU A 182 4.22 -13.72 17.92
C GLU A 182 4.65 -14.59 19.13
N ASP A 183 4.34 -14.14 20.34
CA ASP A 183 4.59 -14.88 21.59
C ASP A 183 3.66 -16.10 21.78
N PHE A 184 4.16 -17.16 22.44
CA PHE A 184 3.38 -18.36 22.74
C PHE A 184 2.40 -18.19 23.91
N PRO A 185 1.21 -18.84 23.87
CA PRO A 185 0.33 -18.90 25.04
C PRO A 185 0.95 -19.73 26.19
N GLU A 186 0.81 -19.24 27.42
CA GLU A 186 1.49 -19.78 28.62
C GLU A 186 1.06 -21.20 29.06
N GLY A 187 -0.04 -21.75 28.52
CA GLY A 187 -0.68 -22.96 29.05
C GLY A 187 -0.28 -24.28 28.38
N GLU A 188 0.49 -25.13 29.07
CA GLU A 188 0.89 -26.47 28.57
C GLU A 188 -0.29 -27.40 28.20
N GLU A 189 -1.42 -27.33 28.91
CA GLU A 189 -2.62 -28.09 28.55
C GLU A 189 -3.19 -27.64 27.19
N GLN A 190 -3.17 -26.33 26.92
CA GLN A 190 -3.63 -25.76 25.65
C GLN A 190 -2.70 -26.18 24.51
N LYS A 191 -1.38 -26.09 24.72
CA LYS A 191 -0.37 -26.57 23.75
C LYS A 191 -0.60 -28.04 23.40
N ARG A 192 -0.76 -28.92 24.40
CA ARG A 192 -1.07 -30.34 24.16
C ARG A 192 -2.39 -30.54 23.41
N ALA A 193 -3.45 -29.80 23.75
CA ALA A 193 -4.74 -29.88 23.07
C ALA A 193 -4.68 -29.41 21.61
N VAL A 194 -3.88 -28.38 21.30
CA VAL A 194 -3.59 -27.91 19.93
C VAL A 194 -2.78 -28.96 19.17
N GLY A 195 -1.74 -29.52 19.79
CA GLY A 195 -0.92 -30.60 19.22
C GLY A 195 -1.78 -31.80 18.80
N GLU A 196 -2.64 -32.30 19.68
CA GLU A 196 -3.50 -33.46 19.37
C GLU A 196 -4.59 -33.15 18.34
N LYS A 197 -5.27 -31.99 18.43
CA LYS A 197 -6.41 -31.68 17.55
C LYS A 197 -6.02 -31.11 16.18
N ARG A 198 -4.90 -30.39 16.09
CA ARG A 198 -4.46 -29.68 14.87
C ARG A 198 -3.11 -30.17 14.36
N GLY A 199 -2.14 -30.43 15.26
CA GLY A 199 -0.80 -30.90 14.90
C GLY A 199 -0.76 -32.34 14.40
N ARG A 200 -1.42 -33.28 15.09
CA ARG A 200 -1.43 -34.70 14.70
C ARG A 200 -1.99 -34.94 13.28
N PRO A 201 -3.12 -34.31 12.85
CA PRO A 201 -3.55 -34.35 11.45
C PRO A 201 -2.50 -33.83 10.45
N MET A 202 -1.80 -32.74 10.79
CA MET A 202 -0.74 -32.15 9.96
C MET A 202 0.45 -33.09 9.78
N TYR A 203 1.01 -33.62 10.87
CA TYR A 203 2.15 -34.53 10.82
C TYR A 203 1.83 -35.86 10.13
N ARG A 204 0.59 -36.37 10.30
CA ARG A 204 0.10 -37.54 9.54
C ARG A 204 0.07 -37.26 8.04
N LEU A 205 -0.47 -36.11 7.64
CA LEU A 205 -0.53 -35.71 6.23
C LEU A 205 0.89 -35.53 5.64
N MET A 206 1.80 -34.87 6.36
CA MET A 206 3.21 -34.75 5.97
C MET A 206 3.84 -36.14 5.76
N ASN A 207 3.51 -37.13 6.60
CA ASN A 207 4.02 -38.48 6.45
C ASN A 207 3.44 -39.22 5.22
N GLU A 208 2.13 -39.11 4.98
CA GLU A 208 1.49 -39.68 3.79
C GLU A 208 2.00 -39.05 2.49
N VAL A 209 2.23 -37.74 2.49
CA VAL A 209 2.86 -37.02 1.38
C VAL A 209 4.30 -37.48 1.19
N SER A 210 5.09 -37.60 2.26
CA SER A 210 6.49 -38.08 2.19
C SER A 210 6.62 -39.44 1.50
N LYS A 211 5.74 -40.39 1.82
CA LYS A 211 5.68 -41.71 1.14
C LYS A 211 5.50 -41.55 -0.37
N LYS A 212 4.49 -40.79 -0.78
CA LYS A 212 4.15 -40.59 -2.19
C LYS A 212 5.26 -39.86 -2.96
N MET A 213 5.88 -38.85 -2.34
CA MET A 213 7.02 -38.15 -2.92
C MET A 213 8.17 -39.12 -3.20
N LYS A 214 8.50 -40.00 -2.26
CA LYS A 214 9.59 -40.99 -2.37
C LYS A 214 9.28 -42.14 -3.32
N GLU A 215 8.00 -42.46 -3.55
CA GLU A 215 7.56 -43.36 -4.62
C GLU A 215 7.74 -42.73 -6.02
N MET A 216 7.61 -41.41 -6.13
CA MET A 216 7.80 -40.66 -7.39
C MET A 216 9.26 -40.30 -7.68
N ASP A 217 10.04 -40.01 -6.63
CA ASP A 217 11.44 -39.61 -6.68
C ASP A 217 12.24 -40.30 -5.57
N PRO A 218 12.90 -41.43 -5.87
CA PRO A 218 13.73 -42.16 -4.91
C PRO A 218 15.16 -41.58 -4.79
N ASN A 219 15.49 -40.49 -5.50
CA ASN A 219 16.84 -39.93 -5.55
C ASN A 219 17.03 -38.75 -4.60
N HIS A 220 15.95 -38.15 -4.07
CA HIS A 220 16.00 -36.97 -3.20
C HIS A 220 15.26 -37.21 -1.87
N PRO A 221 15.89 -36.90 -0.70
CA PRO A 221 15.23 -37.00 0.60
C PRO A 221 14.04 -36.04 0.76
N VAL A 222 13.17 -36.35 1.70
CA VAL A 222 12.06 -35.48 2.10
C VAL A 222 12.24 -35.00 3.54
N ALA A 223 12.27 -33.67 3.72
CA ALA A 223 12.36 -32.99 5.00
C ALA A 223 11.01 -32.37 5.42
N ILE A 224 10.84 -32.13 6.72
CA ILE A 224 9.84 -31.19 7.26
C ILE A 224 10.56 -29.98 7.87
N CYS A 225 9.89 -28.83 7.97
CA CYS A 225 10.35 -27.69 8.78
C CYS A 225 9.44 -27.48 9.99
N ASN A 226 10.01 -27.62 11.19
CA ASN A 226 9.33 -27.45 12.47
C ASN A 226 9.97 -26.30 13.28
N GLY A 227 9.17 -25.47 13.93
CA GLY A 227 9.68 -24.50 14.90
C GLY A 227 10.12 -25.21 16.18
N ASP A 228 11.44 -25.23 16.44
CA ASP A 228 12.12 -25.97 17.51
C ASP A 228 11.61 -27.43 17.68
N VAL A 229 11.80 -28.07 18.84
CA VAL A 229 11.36 -29.43 19.20
C VAL A 229 9.89 -29.52 19.62
N LEU A 230 9.09 -28.49 19.38
CA LEU A 230 7.68 -28.49 19.80
C LEU A 230 6.90 -29.59 19.06
N PHE A 231 6.14 -30.38 19.82
CA PHE A 231 5.42 -31.59 19.40
C PHE A 231 6.27 -32.79 18.95
N ILE A 232 7.56 -32.85 19.31
CA ILE A 232 8.46 -33.94 18.89
C ILE A 232 7.93 -35.36 19.16
N ASP A 233 7.16 -35.59 20.23
CA ASP A 233 6.53 -36.89 20.50
C ASP A 233 5.45 -37.28 19.47
N ILE A 234 4.67 -36.31 18.97
CA ILE A 234 3.68 -36.54 17.90
C ILE A 234 4.39 -36.78 16.56
N ILE A 235 5.49 -36.05 16.31
CA ILE A 235 6.35 -36.26 15.14
C ILE A 235 6.97 -37.66 15.17
N ALA A 236 7.43 -38.11 16.35
CA ALA A 236 7.95 -39.45 16.55
C ALA A 236 6.90 -40.52 16.22
N GLU A 237 5.63 -40.30 16.55
CA GLU A 237 4.53 -41.24 16.27
C GLU A 237 4.09 -41.24 14.79
N GLU A 238 3.87 -40.07 14.19
CA GLU A 238 3.24 -39.95 12.87
C GLU A 238 4.25 -39.87 11.71
N CYS A 239 5.39 -39.18 11.85
CA CYS A 239 6.35 -38.88 10.77
C CYS A 239 7.44 -39.95 10.60
N LYS A 240 7.04 -41.21 10.39
CA LYS A 240 7.97 -42.34 10.21
C LYS A 240 8.82 -42.25 8.94
N ASP A 241 8.23 -41.82 7.82
CA ASP A 241 8.76 -41.91 6.46
C ASP A 241 9.47 -40.64 5.97
N VAL A 242 9.37 -39.53 6.72
CA VAL A 242 10.19 -38.32 6.59
C VAL A 242 11.67 -38.68 6.81
N ASP A 243 12.59 -38.19 5.98
CA ASP A 243 14.01 -38.52 6.07
C ASP A 243 14.79 -37.61 7.02
N VAL A 244 14.50 -36.31 6.98
CA VAL A 244 15.26 -35.26 7.70
C VAL A 244 14.34 -34.47 8.62
N TYR A 245 14.78 -34.24 9.86
CA TYR A 245 14.15 -33.29 10.76
C TYR A 245 14.75 -31.89 10.53
N GLY A 246 14.06 -31.09 9.72
CA GLY A 246 14.39 -29.68 9.51
C GLY A 246 13.76 -28.80 10.60
N THR A 247 14.48 -27.78 11.07
CA THR A 247 13.96 -26.89 12.11
C THR A 247 14.41 -25.44 12.03
N ASN A 248 13.50 -24.51 12.25
CA ASN A 248 13.83 -23.13 12.56
C ASN A 248 14.09 -23.04 14.07
N THR A 249 15.22 -22.47 14.49
CA THR A 249 15.65 -22.48 15.91
C THR A 249 16.48 -21.24 16.24
N TYR A 250 15.98 -20.45 17.20
CA TYR A 250 16.59 -19.20 17.66
C TYR A 250 16.86 -19.26 19.17
N ARG A 251 17.85 -20.06 19.59
CA ARG A 251 18.17 -20.33 21.01
C ARG A 251 19.31 -19.47 21.58
N GLY A 252 19.88 -18.53 20.81
CA GLY A 252 21.05 -17.75 21.18
C GLY A 252 22.36 -18.42 20.75
N GLU A 253 23.42 -18.33 21.55
CA GLU A 253 24.78 -18.81 21.20
C GLU A 253 24.87 -20.34 21.01
N SER A 254 23.98 -21.10 21.67
CA SER A 254 23.99 -22.57 21.73
C SER A 254 22.61 -23.15 21.43
N PHE A 255 22.55 -24.31 20.78
CA PHE A 255 21.33 -25.09 20.62
C PHE A 255 20.98 -25.92 21.88
N GLY A 256 21.89 -26.03 22.84
CA GLY A 256 21.68 -26.71 24.12
C GLY A 256 21.43 -28.21 23.96
N ASP A 257 20.27 -28.68 24.44
CA ASP A 257 19.89 -30.10 24.42
C ASP A 257 19.35 -30.60 23.07
N PHE A 258 19.16 -29.71 22.08
CA PHE A 258 18.42 -29.97 20.84
C PHE A 258 18.86 -31.25 20.12
N PHE A 259 20.15 -31.40 19.84
CA PHE A 259 20.69 -32.55 19.10
C PHE A 259 20.38 -33.87 19.80
N GLN A 260 20.52 -33.90 21.13
CA GLN A 260 20.28 -35.07 21.98
C GLN A 260 18.78 -35.40 22.04
N VAL A 261 17.93 -34.39 22.20
CA VAL A 261 16.46 -34.56 22.20
C VAL A 261 15.98 -35.16 20.87
N VAL A 262 16.48 -34.67 19.72
CA VAL A 262 16.13 -35.26 18.41
C VAL A 262 16.70 -36.66 18.26
N LYS A 263 17.90 -36.93 18.75
CA LYS A 263 18.51 -38.27 18.73
C LYS A 263 17.68 -39.28 19.52
N ASP A 264 17.24 -38.92 20.72
CA ASP A 264 16.51 -39.83 21.62
C ASP A 264 15.04 -40.02 21.22
N LYS A 265 14.41 -39.01 20.62
CA LYS A 265 12.98 -39.04 20.26
C LYS A 265 12.71 -39.49 18.83
N LEU A 266 13.52 -39.05 17.86
CA LEU A 266 13.30 -39.30 16.43
C LEU A 266 14.35 -40.23 15.81
N ASP A 267 15.59 -40.20 16.30
CA ASP A 267 16.75 -40.92 15.75
C ASP A 267 16.98 -40.67 14.23
N LYS A 268 16.60 -39.46 13.79
CA LYS A 268 16.73 -38.88 12.44
C LYS A 268 17.87 -37.85 12.38
N PRO A 269 18.42 -37.55 11.19
CA PRO A 269 19.34 -36.43 10.99
C PRO A 269 18.64 -35.08 11.20
N VAL A 270 19.42 -34.11 11.69
CA VAL A 270 19.04 -32.73 11.99
C VAL A 270 19.58 -31.78 10.92
N MET A 271 18.73 -30.86 10.48
CA MET A 271 19.08 -29.76 9.57
C MET A 271 18.45 -28.47 10.10
N PHE A 272 19.25 -27.46 10.47
CA PHE A 272 18.67 -26.17 10.87
C PHE A 272 18.23 -25.41 9.63
N THR A 273 16.93 -25.22 9.43
CA THR A 273 16.36 -24.56 8.25
C THR A 273 16.38 -23.05 8.37
N GLU A 274 16.34 -22.52 9.59
CA GLU A 274 16.63 -21.12 9.92
C GLU A 274 17.28 -21.05 11.31
N PHE A 275 18.31 -20.24 11.44
CA PHE A 275 18.92 -19.84 12.71
C PHE A 275 19.79 -18.60 12.47
N GLY A 276 20.11 -17.89 13.55
CA GLY A 276 21.08 -16.81 13.55
C GLY A 276 20.67 -15.66 14.45
N ALA A 277 21.16 -14.46 14.14
CA ALA A 277 20.84 -13.21 14.83
C ALA A 277 20.64 -12.07 13.84
N ASP A 278 19.87 -11.07 14.22
CA ASP A 278 19.84 -9.80 13.51
C ASP A 278 21.05 -8.91 13.86
N ALA A 279 21.23 -7.86 13.07
CA ALA A 279 22.34 -6.93 13.17
C ALA A 279 21.97 -5.61 13.86
N TYR A 280 20.84 -5.48 14.59
CA TYR A 280 20.38 -4.21 15.17
C TYR A 280 20.11 -4.30 16.67
N ASN A 281 21.01 -3.75 17.48
CA ASN A 281 20.87 -3.76 18.94
C ASN A 281 19.70 -2.87 19.39
N ALA A 282 18.59 -3.48 19.82
CA ALA A 282 17.35 -2.78 20.15
C ALA A 282 17.47 -1.81 21.35
N LEU A 283 18.36 -2.07 22.31
CA LEU A 283 18.64 -1.14 23.43
C LEU A 283 19.51 0.06 23.02
N ALA A 284 20.52 -0.16 22.18
CA ALA A 284 21.46 0.86 21.76
C ALA A 284 21.00 1.64 20.51
N GLN A 285 19.92 1.19 19.86
CA GLN A 285 19.31 1.80 18.67
C GLN A 285 20.31 2.04 17.54
N LYS A 286 21.11 1.01 17.22
CA LYS A 286 22.14 1.04 16.18
C LYS A 286 22.47 -0.37 15.69
N GLU A 287 23.05 -0.42 14.50
CA GLU A 287 23.62 -1.66 13.95
C GLU A 287 24.80 -2.18 14.81
N ASP A 288 24.80 -3.49 15.11
CA ASP A 288 25.81 -4.21 15.88
C ASP A 288 26.26 -5.52 15.19
N GLN A 289 27.03 -5.37 14.11
CA GLN A 289 27.52 -6.50 13.31
C GLN A 289 28.43 -7.48 14.09
N TYR A 290 29.01 -7.07 15.22
CA TYR A 290 29.89 -7.94 16.00
C TYR A 290 29.10 -9.08 16.64
N TRP A 291 27.98 -8.76 17.28
CA TRP A 291 27.16 -9.75 17.94
C TRP A 291 26.44 -10.67 16.95
N GLN A 292 25.95 -10.14 15.81
CA GLN A 292 25.45 -10.99 14.72
C GLN A 292 26.47 -12.06 14.32
N ALA A 293 27.72 -11.64 14.09
CA ALA A 293 28.80 -12.55 13.72
C ALA A 293 29.16 -13.54 14.85
N HIS A 294 29.04 -13.13 16.12
CA HIS A 294 29.27 -13.98 17.28
C HIS A 294 28.25 -15.12 17.36
N PHE A 295 26.95 -14.82 17.37
CA PHE A 295 25.89 -15.83 17.44
C PHE A 295 25.99 -16.81 16.27
N ASN A 296 26.13 -16.29 15.04
CA ASN A 296 26.24 -17.12 13.85
C ASN A 296 27.47 -18.03 13.88
N LEU A 297 28.64 -17.55 14.32
CA LEU A 297 29.85 -18.37 14.45
C LEU A 297 29.69 -19.49 15.49
N SER A 298 29.13 -19.17 16.66
CA SER A 298 28.90 -20.13 17.74
C SER A 298 27.90 -21.23 17.33
N ASN A 299 26.81 -20.86 16.64
CA ASN A 299 25.86 -21.82 16.09
C ASN A 299 26.52 -22.74 15.04
N TRP A 300 27.31 -22.19 14.11
CA TRP A 300 28.01 -23.01 13.11
C TRP A 300 29.07 -23.94 13.73
N LYS A 301 29.71 -23.54 14.83
CA LYS A 301 30.59 -24.42 15.62
C LYS A 301 29.82 -25.66 16.09
N GLU A 302 28.70 -25.48 16.78
CA GLU A 302 27.88 -26.61 17.26
C GLU A 302 27.32 -27.50 16.13
N ILE A 303 26.95 -26.91 15.00
CA ILE A 303 26.48 -27.67 13.81
C ILE A 303 27.59 -28.60 13.29
N TYR A 304 28.84 -28.12 13.25
CA TYR A 304 29.97 -28.92 12.80
C TYR A 304 30.37 -29.98 13.83
N GLU A 305 30.51 -29.63 15.10
CA GLU A 305 30.89 -30.57 16.17
C GLU A 305 29.90 -31.75 16.33
N ASN A 306 28.62 -31.55 15.98
CA ASN A 306 27.58 -32.58 16.01
C ASN A 306 27.44 -33.38 14.70
N ALA A 307 28.33 -33.19 13.71
CA ALA A 307 28.32 -34.03 12.52
C ALA A 307 28.90 -35.43 12.80
N ALA A 308 28.52 -36.42 11.97
CA ALA A 308 28.89 -37.80 12.21
C ALA A 308 30.42 -38.03 12.12
N GLY A 309 30.98 -38.65 13.16
CA GLY A 309 32.42 -38.93 13.30
C GLY A 309 33.18 -37.98 14.23
N LEU A 310 32.58 -36.88 14.70
CA LEU A 310 33.28 -35.81 15.44
C LEU A 310 33.08 -35.81 16.96
N GLY A 311 32.50 -36.87 17.53
CA GLY A 311 32.53 -37.14 18.97
C GLY A 311 31.41 -36.52 19.82
N LYS A 312 30.55 -35.65 19.26
CA LYS A 312 29.24 -35.30 19.88
C LYS A 312 28.12 -36.23 19.36
N VAL A 313 26.89 -35.75 19.22
CA VAL A 313 25.69 -36.59 18.97
C VAL A 313 25.70 -37.28 17.58
N GLY A 314 26.39 -36.68 16.60
CA GLY A 314 26.61 -37.28 15.28
C GLY A 314 25.37 -37.32 14.37
N ASN A 315 24.38 -36.46 14.60
CA ASN A 315 23.16 -36.37 13.79
C ASN A 315 23.01 -35.07 12.98
N SER A 316 23.94 -34.12 13.07
CA SER A 316 23.92 -32.90 12.26
C SER A 316 24.30 -33.19 10.80
N ILE A 317 23.49 -32.74 9.84
CA ILE A 317 23.83 -32.69 8.41
C ILE A 317 24.04 -31.27 7.87
N GLY A 318 23.99 -30.26 8.75
CA GLY A 318 24.24 -28.86 8.43
C GLY A 318 23.02 -27.96 8.69
N GLY A 319 22.96 -26.82 8.01
CA GLY A 319 21.85 -25.89 8.15
C GLY A 319 21.93 -24.68 7.23
N PHE A 320 21.02 -23.72 7.43
CA PHE A 320 20.87 -22.51 6.64
C PHE A 320 20.85 -21.29 7.55
N THR A 321 21.85 -20.43 7.41
CA THR A 321 21.87 -19.14 8.12
C THR A 321 20.67 -18.31 7.66
N PHE A 322 19.95 -17.67 8.58
CA PHE A 322 18.88 -16.74 8.30
C PHE A 322 19.38 -15.30 8.53
N GLN A 323 19.48 -14.44 7.52
CA GLN A 323 19.27 -14.70 6.08
C GLN A 323 20.31 -13.95 5.22
N PHE A 324 20.29 -14.15 3.90
CA PHE A 324 21.36 -13.60 3.06
C PHE A 324 21.38 -12.06 3.00
N SER A 325 20.21 -11.43 2.82
CA SER A 325 20.08 -9.98 2.67
C SER A 325 18.96 -9.40 3.54
N ASP A 326 19.00 -8.10 3.84
CA ASP A 326 18.01 -7.45 4.72
C ASP A 326 16.56 -7.54 4.20
N GLY A 327 15.61 -7.78 5.11
CA GLY A 327 14.20 -7.93 4.78
C GLY A 327 13.40 -6.66 5.04
N TRP A 328 13.61 -5.60 4.27
CA TRP A 328 13.00 -4.25 4.42
C TRP A 328 11.46 -4.19 4.37
N TRP A 329 10.79 -5.32 4.24
CA TRP A 329 9.34 -5.48 4.03
C TRP A 329 8.65 -6.24 5.18
N LYS A 330 9.41 -6.67 6.20
CA LYS A 330 8.91 -7.64 7.19
C LYS A 330 8.16 -7.01 8.35
N LEU A 331 8.55 -5.82 8.82
CA LEU A 331 7.87 -5.19 9.95
C LEU A 331 6.62 -4.45 9.45
N GLY A 332 5.44 -4.91 9.84
CA GLY A 332 4.17 -4.40 9.31
C GLY A 332 3.80 -5.04 7.96
N PHE A 333 4.24 -6.29 7.70
CA PHE A 333 4.04 -6.98 6.43
C PHE A 333 2.56 -7.11 6.06
N ASP A 334 1.70 -7.44 7.02
CA ASP A 334 0.26 -7.61 6.79
C ASP A 334 -0.42 -6.29 6.35
N ASP A 335 0.16 -5.15 6.74
CA ASP A 335 -0.24 -3.80 6.33
C ASP A 335 0.36 -3.37 4.97
N ARG A 336 1.40 -4.08 4.49
CA ARG A 336 2.26 -3.76 3.32
C ARG A 336 2.74 -2.30 3.29
N LYS A 337 3.02 -1.72 4.46
CA LYS A 337 3.52 -0.34 4.60
C LYS A 337 5.04 -0.30 4.62
N ASP A 338 5.60 0.89 4.43
CA ASP A 338 6.98 1.27 4.74
C ASP A 338 8.12 0.44 4.09
N ALA A 339 7.84 -0.43 3.09
CA ALA A 339 8.81 -1.32 2.44
C ALA A 339 9.99 -0.61 1.70
N ASP A 340 9.91 0.71 1.53
CA ASP A 340 10.99 1.57 1.01
C ASP A 340 11.85 2.21 2.13
N THR A 341 11.63 1.83 3.38
CA THR A 341 12.33 2.36 4.57
C THR A 341 12.70 1.25 5.55
N HIS A 342 13.99 1.12 5.85
CA HIS A 342 14.49 0.06 6.75
C HIS A 342 14.04 0.31 8.19
N GLN A 343 13.16 -0.55 8.70
CA GLN A 343 12.59 -0.40 10.03
C GLN A 343 13.58 -0.80 11.12
N THR A 344 13.45 -0.16 12.28
CA THR A 344 14.31 -0.37 13.45
C THR A 344 13.56 -0.97 14.66
N GLY A 345 12.32 -1.41 14.43
CA GLY A 345 11.47 -2.02 15.45
C GLY A 345 11.67 -3.53 15.56
N ALA A 346 11.64 -4.04 16.79
CA ALA A 346 11.63 -5.47 17.06
C ALA A 346 10.20 -5.97 17.34
N SER A 347 9.74 -6.97 16.59
CA SER A 347 8.39 -7.52 16.67
C SER A 347 8.17 -8.44 17.88
N TRP A 348 9.20 -9.18 18.31
CA TRP A 348 9.14 -10.14 19.42
C TRP A 348 10.39 -10.13 20.31
N SER A 349 10.33 -10.85 21.44
CA SER A 349 11.38 -10.91 22.46
C SER A 349 12.08 -12.26 22.52
N ASN A 350 13.40 -12.29 22.71
CA ASN A 350 14.15 -13.53 22.88
C ASN A 350 15.34 -13.37 23.84
N GLY A 351 15.22 -13.99 25.02
CA GLY A 351 16.23 -13.97 26.07
C GLY A 351 17.55 -14.70 25.72
N GLY A 352 17.59 -15.49 24.64
CA GLY A 352 18.83 -16.11 24.14
C GLY A 352 19.83 -15.07 23.60
N TYR A 353 19.36 -13.89 23.21
CA TYR A 353 20.16 -12.80 22.64
C TYR A 353 20.37 -11.68 23.67
N TYR A 354 20.79 -12.07 24.88
CA TYR A 354 20.88 -11.27 26.12
C TYR A 354 21.57 -9.89 26.02
N HIS A 355 22.29 -9.60 24.94
CA HIS A 355 23.09 -8.38 24.74
C HIS A 355 22.28 -7.11 24.42
N ASP A 356 21.03 -7.26 23.97
CA ASP A 356 20.19 -6.17 23.46
C ASP A 356 18.71 -6.26 23.87
N THR A 357 18.40 -7.12 24.84
CA THR A 357 17.13 -7.15 25.57
C THR A 357 17.34 -6.81 27.04
N LYS A 358 16.31 -6.23 27.67
CA LYS A 358 16.28 -6.01 29.12
C LYS A 358 14.85 -6.19 29.64
N ASP A 359 14.73 -6.91 30.76
CA ASP A 359 13.47 -7.12 31.48
C ASP A 359 12.34 -7.70 30.59
N GLY A 360 12.70 -8.47 29.55
CA GLY A 360 11.75 -9.06 28.58
C GLY A 360 11.38 -8.14 27.41
N SER A 361 12.11 -7.05 27.16
CA SER A 361 11.85 -6.19 26.00
C SER A 361 12.08 -6.92 24.67
N ASN A 362 11.22 -6.65 23.68
CA ASN A 362 11.46 -7.04 22.28
C ASN A 362 12.86 -6.62 21.82
N ASN A 363 13.51 -7.51 21.08
CA ASN A 363 14.85 -7.30 20.55
C ASN A 363 15.07 -7.89 19.16
N MET A 364 14.29 -8.90 18.75
CA MET A 364 14.45 -9.53 17.45
C MET A 364 13.94 -8.62 16.33
N ASN A 365 14.85 -8.07 15.52
CA ASN A 365 14.50 -7.17 14.41
C ASN A 365 14.57 -7.91 13.06
N GLU A 366 13.41 -8.34 12.57
CA GLU A 366 13.29 -9.22 11.39
C GLU A 366 13.91 -8.65 10.10
N GLU A 367 13.97 -7.32 9.95
CA GLU A 367 14.53 -6.68 8.77
C GLU A 367 16.07 -6.67 8.75
N TRP A 368 16.72 -6.93 9.89
CA TRP A 368 18.18 -6.83 10.07
C TRP A 368 18.88 -8.19 10.18
N PHE A 369 18.17 -9.30 9.97
CA PHE A 369 18.77 -10.65 9.87
C PHE A 369 19.68 -10.85 8.66
N GLY A 370 19.76 -9.90 7.72
CA GLY A 370 20.68 -9.99 6.60
C GLY A 370 22.13 -10.09 7.06
N ILE A 371 22.90 -11.06 6.56
CA ILE A 371 24.37 -11.02 6.66
C ILE A 371 25.01 -10.07 5.64
N CYS A 372 24.21 -9.55 4.71
CA CYS A 372 24.55 -8.48 3.78
C CYS A 372 23.48 -7.37 3.83
N ALA A 373 23.90 -6.12 3.88
CA ALA A 373 23.01 -4.97 3.74
C ALA A 373 22.66 -4.74 2.26
N LYS A 374 21.43 -4.26 1.98
CA LYS A 374 21.00 -3.91 0.61
C LYS A 374 21.40 -2.48 0.26
N GLY A 375 21.91 -2.29 -0.97
CA GLY A 375 22.03 -0.98 -1.60
C GLY A 375 20.72 -0.48 -2.22
N PRO A 376 20.68 0.79 -2.67
CA PRO A 376 19.56 1.34 -3.42
C PRO A 376 19.23 0.46 -4.64
N THR A 377 17.93 0.27 -4.89
CA THR A 377 17.44 -0.48 -6.04
C THR A 377 17.44 0.39 -7.30
N ASP A 378 18.00 -0.13 -8.40
CA ASP A 378 18.08 0.52 -9.69
C ASP A 378 16.76 0.45 -10.48
N SER A 379 16.70 1.11 -11.63
CA SER A 379 15.49 1.14 -12.48
C SER A 379 15.12 -0.19 -13.16
N ARG A 380 15.95 -1.23 -13.02
CA ARG A 380 15.71 -2.61 -13.46
C ARG A 380 15.27 -3.53 -12.32
N GLY A 381 15.23 -3.03 -11.08
CA GLY A 381 14.95 -3.83 -9.89
C GLY A 381 16.16 -4.59 -9.36
N LEU A 382 17.39 -4.15 -9.69
CA LEU A 382 18.64 -4.74 -9.24
C LEU A 382 19.30 -3.86 -8.17
N TYR A 383 20.05 -4.46 -7.25
CA TYR A 383 20.80 -3.76 -6.21
C TYR A 383 22.13 -4.46 -5.95
N ASP A 384 23.09 -3.72 -5.40
CA ASP A 384 24.32 -4.27 -4.85
C ASP A 384 24.11 -4.70 -3.38
N LEU A 385 24.87 -5.71 -2.94
CA LEU A 385 24.90 -6.17 -1.55
C LEU A 385 26.23 -5.80 -0.88
N TYR A 386 26.14 -5.38 0.37
CA TYR A 386 27.27 -4.96 1.19
C TYR A 386 27.47 -5.94 2.37
N PRO A 387 28.46 -6.85 2.31
CA PRO A 387 28.74 -7.82 3.36
C PRO A 387 28.90 -7.21 4.77
N ARG A 388 28.23 -7.77 5.78
CA ARG A 388 28.50 -7.51 7.20
C ARG A 388 29.63 -8.38 7.74
N ALA A 389 30.07 -8.12 8.97
CA ALA A 389 31.05 -8.95 9.66
C ALA A 389 30.68 -10.45 9.65
N SER A 390 29.40 -10.79 9.78
CA SER A 390 28.94 -12.19 9.73
C SER A 390 29.27 -12.87 8.39
N TYR A 391 29.21 -12.19 7.25
CA TYR A 391 29.56 -12.79 5.96
C TYR A 391 31.03 -13.24 5.92
N TYR A 392 31.96 -12.39 6.40
CA TYR A 392 33.38 -12.72 6.42
C TYR A 392 33.70 -13.82 7.44
N THR A 393 33.08 -13.76 8.62
CA THR A 393 33.22 -14.79 9.66
C THR A 393 32.73 -16.16 9.17
N LEU A 394 31.57 -16.21 8.53
CA LEU A 394 31.02 -17.47 7.99
C LEU A 394 31.78 -17.97 6.76
N LYS A 395 32.30 -17.08 5.91
CA LYS A 395 33.20 -17.46 4.82
C LYS A 395 34.42 -18.22 5.32
N ASP A 396 35.02 -17.75 6.41
CA ASP A 396 36.18 -18.38 7.01
C ASP A 396 35.76 -19.70 7.70
N ALA A 397 34.62 -19.76 8.42
CA ALA A 397 34.09 -21.01 8.99
C ALA A 397 33.76 -22.09 7.93
N HIS A 398 33.12 -21.71 6.82
CA HIS A 398 32.74 -22.62 5.73
C HIS A 398 33.90 -23.10 4.85
N ALA A 399 35.12 -22.56 5.05
CA ALA A 399 36.31 -23.10 4.40
C ALA A 399 36.74 -24.46 4.99
N LEU A 400 36.28 -24.81 6.20
CA LEU A 400 36.47 -26.13 6.80
C LEU A 400 35.40 -27.13 6.31
N ASN A 401 35.86 -28.28 5.81
CA ASN A 401 35.04 -29.46 5.60
C ASN A 401 35.09 -30.36 6.87
N PRO A 402 33.99 -30.55 7.60
CA PRO A 402 33.97 -31.38 8.82
C PRO A 402 34.22 -32.88 8.55
N TYR A 403 34.13 -33.34 7.31
CA TYR A 403 34.47 -34.71 6.89
C TYR A 403 35.87 -34.83 6.27
N GLY A 404 36.75 -33.85 6.49
CA GLY A 404 38.13 -33.87 6.03
C GLY A 404 39.01 -34.91 6.75
N GLU A 405 40.06 -35.39 6.08
CA GLU A 405 41.03 -36.29 6.69
C GLU A 405 41.78 -35.58 7.83
N GLY A 406 41.76 -36.17 9.03
CA GLY A 406 42.39 -35.61 10.22
C GLY A 406 41.58 -34.52 10.95
N VAL A 407 40.31 -34.30 10.58
CA VAL A 407 39.40 -33.41 11.33
C VAL A 407 38.75 -34.21 12.46
N ASP A 408 38.93 -33.74 13.69
CA ASP A 408 38.27 -34.22 14.90
C ASP A 408 37.75 -33.03 15.73
N LEU A 409 37.24 -33.29 16.94
CA LEU A 409 36.68 -32.26 17.81
C LEU A 409 37.72 -31.22 18.22
N GLU A 410 38.94 -31.64 18.57
CA GLU A 410 40.03 -30.75 18.97
C GLU A 410 40.48 -29.88 17.79
N PHE A 411 40.49 -30.42 16.57
CA PHE A 411 40.72 -29.64 15.36
C PHE A 411 39.64 -28.56 15.16
N ILE A 412 38.36 -28.89 15.33
CA ILE A 412 37.26 -27.94 15.14
C ILE A 412 37.29 -26.83 16.19
N ASP A 413 37.52 -27.17 17.46
CA ASP A 413 37.72 -26.19 18.53
C ASP A 413 38.84 -25.22 18.17
N ASN A 414 40.04 -25.73 17.87
CA ASN A 414 41.18 -24.91 17.50
C ASN A 414 40.93 -24.10 16.21
N TYR A 415 40.16 -24.62 15.24
CA TYR A 415 39.88 -23.90 14.00
C TYR A 415 38.97 -22.70 14.23
N PHE A 416 37.83 -22.90 14.92
CA PHE A 416 36.86 -21.84 15.19
C PHE A 416 37.42 -20.78 16.15
N ASP A 417 38.19 -21.17 17.15
CA ASP A 417 38.82 -20.25 18.11
C ASP A 417 39.86 -19.31 17.45
N ASN A 418 40.36 -19.66 16.25
CA ASN A 418 41.24 -18.81 15.44
C ASN A 418 40.50 -17.86 14.48
N ILE A 419 39.16 -17.93 14.37
CA ILE A 419 38.37 -17.03 13.50
C ILE A 419 38.16 -15.68 14.19
N ASN A 420 38.87 -14.66 13.73
CA ASN A 420 38.84 -13.33 14.34
C ASN A 420 37.67 -12.47 13.84
N ILE A 421 36.57 -12.44 14.60
CA ILE A 421 35.40 -11.58 14.35
C ILE A 421 35.78 -10.09 14.23
N MET A 422 36.80 -9.61 14.94
CA MET A 422 37.18 -8.20 14.86
C MET A 422 37.82 -7.85 13.51
N ASP A 423 38.56 -8.78 12.89
CA ASP A 423 39.08 -8.58 11.52
C ASP A 423 37.93 -8.58 10.49
N ALA A 424 36.91 -9.40 10.70
CA ALA A 424 35.68 -9.39 9.90
C ALA A 424 34.92 -8.06 10.02
N VAL A 425 34.78 -7.51 11.24
CA VAL A 425 34.23 -6.17 11.48
C VAL A 425 35.07 -5.08 10.80
N LEU A 426 36.40 -5.19 10.82
CA LEU A 426 37.28 -4.22 10.14
C LEU A 426 37.15 -4.28 8.61
N ARG A 427 36.93 -5.47 8.02
CA ARG A 427 36.63 -5.61 6.58
C ARG A 427 35.30 -4.96 6.23
N ALA A 428 34.22 -5.33 6.93
CA ALA A 428 32.86 -4.85 6.69
C ALA A 428 32.68 -3.32 6.88
N ARG A 429 33.61 -2.64 7.57
CA ARG A 429 33.64 -1.15 7.59
C ARG A 429 33.88 -0.55 6.21
N GLY A 430 34.58 -1.23 5.30
CA GLY A 430 34.79 -0.78 3.92
C GLY A 430 33.48 -0.79 3.14
N ASP A 431 32.77 -1.91 3.17
CA ASP A 431 31.47 -2.09 2.52
C ASP A 431 30.41 -1.18 3.14
N LYS A 432 30.38 -1.06 4.47
CA LYS A 432 29.53 -0.07 5.15
C LYS A 432 29.86 1.35 4.73
N ALA A 433 31.13 1.73 4.54
CA ALA A 433 31.50 3.06 4.06
C ALA A 433 31.08 3.29 2.60
N ALA A 434 31.11 2.25 1.75
CA ALA A 434 30.63 2.31 0.37
C ALA A 434 29.10 2.49 0.30
N LEU A 435 28.33 1.75 1.11
CA LEU A 435 26.89 1.94 1.28
C LEU A 435 26.56 3.33 1.88
N SER A 436 27.34 3.76 2.86
CA SER A 436 27.16 5.03 3.58
C SER A 436 27.34 6.27 2.70
N GLY A 437 27.98 6.14 1.53
CA GLY A 437 28.16 7.21 0.54
C GLY A 437 26.87 7.80 -0.04
N GLY A 438 25.70 7.24 0.29
CA GLY A 438 24.38 7.81 -0.03
C GLY A 438 23.47 8.12 1.15
N ASP A 439 23.69 7.57 2.36
CA ASP A 439 22.63 7.54 3.39
C ASP A 439 23.10 7.66 4.86
N SER A 440 24.40 7.88 5.12
CA SER A 440 24.90 8.01 6.52
C SER A 440 24.95 9.43 7.07
N ASP A 441 24.72 10.43 6.22
CA ASP A 441 24.84 11.83 6.63
C ASP A 441 23.62 12.28 7.44
N LYS A 442 23.88 12.98 8.56
CA LYS A 442 22.83 13.62 9.38
C LYS A 442 21.99 14.65 8.60
N LEU A 443 22.48 15.09 7.44
CA LEU A 443 21.81 15.97 6.49
C LEU A 443 22.11 15.47 5.07
N SER A 444 21.07 15.22 4.27
CA SER A 444 21.17 14.77 2.88
C SER A 444 20.25 15.60 1.97
N ILE A 445 20.51 15.58 0.66
CA ILE A 445 19.57 16.09 -0.34
C ILE A 445 18.59 14.96 -0.64
N SER A 446 17.35 15.09 -0.16
CA SER A 446 16.30 14.10 -0.40
C SER A 446 15.70 14.21 -1.80
N ARG A 447 15.73 15.40 -2.40
CA ARG A 447 15.18 15.65 -3.73
C ARG A 447 15.89 16.79 -4.44
N LEU A 448 16.17 16.61 -5.72
CA LEU A 448 16.54 17.65 -6.66
C LEU A 448 15.77 17.40 -7.95
N SER A 449 14.79 18.25 -8.24
CA SER A 449 13.93 18.09 -9.41
C SER A 449 13.67 19.39 -10.14
N ALA A 450 13.41 19.30 -11.45
CA ALA A 450 13.11 20.42 -12.32
C ALA A 450 12.06 20.01 -13.35
N GLN A 451 11.05 20.84 -13.54
CA GLN A 451 9.98 20.67 -14.52
C GLN A 451 10.04 21.84 -15.50
N PHE A 452 10.44 21.52 -16.73
CA PHE A 452 10.42 22.44 -17.87
C PHE A 452 9.24 22.06 -18.75
N THR A 453 8.31 22.99 -18.95
CA THR A 453 7.14 22.78 -19.82
C THR A 453 7.06 23.90 -20.84
N THR A 454 6.69 23.60 -22.08
CA THR A 454 6.25 24.62 -23.05
C THR A 454 4.79 24.39 -23.43
N PHE A 455 4.12 25.46 -23.83
CA PHE A 455 2.72 25.48 -24.18
C PHE A 455 2.56 26.20 -25.51
N ASN A 456 1.90 25.57 -26.47
CA ASN A 456 1.42 26.21 -27.69
C ASN A 456 -0.10 26.06 -27.73
N THR A 457 -0.83 27.17 -27.67
CA THR A 457 -2.30 27.16 -27.59
C THR A 457 -2.94 27.88 -28.78
N GLY A 458 -4.16 27.47 -29.10
CA GLY A 458 -4.92 28.03 -30.20
C GLY A 458 -6.39 27.61 -30.14
N GLY A 459 -7.20 28.13 -31.06
CA GLY A 459 -8.61 27.83 -31.10
C GLY A 459 -9.39 28.71 -32.07
N SER A 460 -10.72 28.65 -31.97
CA SER A 460 -11.66 29.42 -32.78
C SER A 460 -12.95 29.67 -32.01
N LEU A 461 -13.54 30.85 -32.20
CA LEU A 461 -14.74 31.32 -31.49
C LEU A 461 -14.55 31.31 -29.97
N ILE A 462 -13.45 31.89 -29.49
CA ILE A 462 -13.05 31.94 -28.09
C ILE A 462 -12.77 33.35 -27.59
N THR A 463 -12.95 33.58 -26.29
CA THR A 463 -12.59 34.85 -25.61
C THR A 463 -11.08 35.09 -25.50
N THR A 464 -10.24 34.05 -25.61
CA THR A 464 -8.79 34.18 -25.47
C THR A 464 -8.19 34.97 -26.65
N PRO A 465 -7.48 36.09 -26.41
CA PRO A 465 -6.97 36.96 -27.47
C PRO A 465 -5.68 36.41 -28.11
N GLU A 466 -5.30 36.92 -29.29
CA GLU A 466 -4.04 36.53 -29.94
C GLU A 466 -2.79 36.99 -29.18
N THR A 467 -2.90 38.09 -28.41
CA THR A 467 -1.82 38.69 -27.61
C THR A 467 -2.38 39.14 -26.26
N ALA A 468 -1.55 39.09 -25.21
CA ALA A 468 -1.96 39.53 -23.87
C ALA A 468 -2.37 41.02 -23.85
N ASP A 469 -3.47 41.31 -23.18
CA ASP A 469 -3.90 42.67 -22.87
C ASP A 469 -3.02 43.23 -21.74
N PRO A 470 -2.31 44.36 -21.93
CA PRO A 470 -1.48 44.95 -20.87
C PRO A 470 -2.30 45.55 -19.73
N ASP A 471 -3.58 45.87 -19.94
CA ASP A 471 -4.47 46.47 -18.94
C ASP A 471 -5.26 45.41 -18.14
N ASP A 472 -5.32 44.15 -18.61
CA ASP A 472 -5.89 43.00 -17.89
C ASP A 472 -4.84 41.92 -17.55
N ALA A 473 -4.23 42.09 -16.38
CA ALA A 473 -3.25 41.14 -15.83
C ALA A 473 -3.88 39.94 -15.07
N GLN A 474 -5.21 39.75 -15.07
CA GLN A 474 -5.89 38.75 -14.23
C GLN A 474 -6.74 37.73 -15.02
N THR A 475 -7.07 37.99 -16.28
CA THR A 475 -7.72 37.00 -17.16
C THR A 475 -6.74 35.94 -17.67
N PHE A 476 -7.12 34.66 -17.53
CA PHE A 476 -6.36 33.51 -18.04
C PHE A 476 -7.30 32.53 -18.79
N PRO A 477 -6.88 31.89 -19.90
CA PRO A 477 -5.60 32.09 -20.60
C PRO A 477 -5.48 33.51 -21.17
N ASN A 478 -4.33 34.16 -21.01
CA ASN A 478 -4.18 35.57 -21.37
C ASN A 478 -3.87 35.81 -22.85
N GLN A 479 -3.38 34.80 -23.58
CA GLN A 479 -3.05 34.88 -25.01
C GLN A 479 -3.05 33.50 -25.68
N LEU A 480 -3.04 33.49 -27.02
CA LEU A 480 -2.76 32.31 -27.84
C LEU A 480 -1.27 32.23 -28.21
N GLY A 481 -0.85 31.13 -28.85
CA GLY A 481 0.52 30.91 -29.28
C GLY A 481 1.40 30.33 -28.18
N PHE A 482 2.68 30.72 -28.15
CA PHE A 482 3.72 30.06 -27.35
C PHE A 482 3.96 30.71 -25.97
N ASP A 483 4.15 29.87 -24.95
CA ASP A 483 4.68 30.23 -23.63
C ASP A 483 5.43 29.03 -23.01
N HIS A 484 6.00 29.20 -21.81
CA HIS A 484 6.78 28.19 -21.11
C HIS A 484 6.69 28.32 -19.58
N MET A 485 7.02 27.25 -18.85
CA MET A 485 7.03 27.20 -17.40
C MET A 485 8.30 26.52 -16.90
N GLN A 486 8.81 27.01 -15.76
CA GLN A 486 10.00 26.51 -15.10
C GLN A 486 9.72 26.38 -13.59
N SER A 487 9.70 25.16 -13.08
CA SER A 487 9.43 24.86 -11.68
C SER A 487 10.52 23.93 -11.13
N TYR A 488 11.19 24.32 -10.05
CA TYR A 488 12.29 23.56 -9.45
C TYR A 488 11.91 23.15 -8.03
N PHE A 489 12.38 21.98 -7.57
CA PHE A 489 12.17 21.54 -6.20
C PHE A 489 13.48 21.02 -5.60
N VAL A 490 13.78 21.45 -4.37
CA VAL A 490 14.97 21.05 -3.60
C VAL A 490 14.50 20.57 -2.24
N GLY A 491 14.68 19.27 -1.97
CA GLY A 491 14.41 18.61 -0.70
C GLY A 491 15.68 18.48 0.13
N ILE A 492 15.58 18.78 1.42
CA ILE A 492 16.63 18.56 2.42
C ILE A 492 16.06 17.65 3.50
N GLN A 493 16.73 16.52 3.74
CA GLN A 493 16.40 15.59 4.81
C GLN A 493 17.44 15.66 5.92
N GLY A 494 17.00 15.50 7.17
CA GLY A 494 17.84 15.33 8.34
C GLY A 494 17.51 14.04 9.09
N LYS A 495 18.55 13.29 9.47
CA LYS A 495 18.47 12.06 10.28
C LYS A 495 19.37 12.21 11.53
N PRO A 496 18.92 12.90 12.60
CA PRO A 496 19.73 13.11 13.79
C PRO A 496 20.02 11.82 14.59
N SER A 497 19.14 10.82 14.49
CA SER A 497 19.26 9.47 15.04
C SER A 497 18.55 8.47 14.11
N SER A 498 18.79 7.17 14.29
CA SER A 498 18.15 6.07 13.52
C SER A 498 16.63 6.08 13.58
N ASN A 499 16.06 6.60 14.67
CA ASN A 499 14.64 6.63 14.94
C ASN A 499 13.98 8.01 14.74
N MET A 500 14.66 8.96 14.08
CA MET A 500 14.08 10.27 13.76
C MET A 500 14.51 10.74 12.37
N THR A 501 13.54 11.10 11.54
CA THR A 501 13.74 11.69 10.21
C THR A 501 12.91 12.98 10.10
N ALA A 502 13.45 13.99 9.42
CA ALA A 502 12.71 15.19 9.01
C ALA A 502 13.05 15.52 7.57
N ASN A 503 12.07 15.96 6.77
CA ASN A 503 12.24 16.39 5.39
C ASN A 503 11.56 17.74 5.14
N VAL A 504 12.19 18.61 4.34
CA VAL A 504 11.59 19.87 3.87
C VAL A 504 11.93 20.06 2.40
N ASP A 505 10.89 20.15 1.57
CA ASP A 505 10.99 20.48 0.14
C ASP A 505 10.67 21.96 -0.09
N PHE A 506 11.54 22.63 -0.83
CA PHE A 506 11.30 23.99 -1.33
C PHE A 506 10.95 23.94 -2.81
N ASN A 507 9.89 24.63 -3.22
CA ASN A 507 9.64 24.96 -4.62
C ASN A 507 10.23 26.33 -4.95
N ILE A 508 10.81 26.45 -6.14
CA ILE A 508 11.41 27.66 -6.69
C ILE A 508 10.85 27.86 -8.11
N LEU A 509 10.32 29.05 -8.41
CA LEU A 509 9.66 29.35 -9.67
C LEU A 509 10.54 30.21 -10.58
N GLY A 510 10.72 29.77 -11.83
CA GLY A 510 11.17 30.61 -12.94
C GLY A 510 9.95 31.25 -13.63
N ASN A 511 9.88 31.18 -14.96
CA ASN A 511 8.68 31.63 -15.69
C ASN A 511 7.44 30.81 -15.30
N VAL A 512 6.29 31.46 -15.16
CA VAL A 512 4.99 30.84 -14.87
C VAL A 512 4.07 31.11 -16.07
N ALA A 513 3.60 30.05 -16.72
CA ALA A 513 2.85 30.19 -17.96
C ALA A 513 1.46 30.82 -17.75
N ALA A 514 1.06 31.69 -18.68
CA ALA A 514 -0.19 32.43 -18.64
C ALA A 514 -1.19 32.01 -19.74
N ASN A 515 -0.73 31.29 -20.78
CA ASN A 515 -1.56 30.75 -21.86
C ASN A 515 -2.17 29.32 -21.70
N PRO A 516 -1.93 28.48 -20.67
CA PRO A 516 -2.48 27.10 -20.64
C PRO A 516 -4.01 27.06 -20.57
N ILE A 517 -4.66 26.16 -21.32
CA ILE A 517 -6.14 26.05 -21.40
C ILE A 517 -6.80 25.40 -20.16
N ASN A 518 -5.96 24.89 -19.26
CA ASN A 518 -6.32 24.52 -17.90
C ASN A 518 -5.66 25.55 -16.98
N GLU A 519 -6.41 26.62 -16.68
CA GLU A 519 -5.89 27.85 -16.12
C GLU A 519 -5.48 27.74 -14.63
N ILE A 520 -5.89 26.67 -13.93
CA ILE A 520 -5.62 26.42 -12.50
C ILE A 520 -4.58 25.27 -12.34
N PHE A 521 -3.41 25.60 -11.77
CA PHE A 521 -2.32 24.67 -11.40
C PHE A 521 -1.41 25.29 -10.32
N TYR A 522 -0.53 24.48 -9.73
CA TYR A 522 0.28 24.85 -8.56
C TYR A 522 1.13 26.12 -8.74
N GLU A 523 1.87 26.23 -9.85
CA GLU A 523 2.78 27.34 -10.11
C GLU A 523 2.10 28.71 -10.23
N ASN A 524 0.76 28.76 -10.35
CA ASN A 524 -0.03 29.99 -10.42
C ASN A 524 0.19 30.93 -9.22
N VAL A 525 0.68 30.42 -8.08
CA VAL A 525 1.02 31.24 -6.90
C VAL A 525 2.09 32.29 -7.21
N GLY A 526 2.87 32.13 -8.29
CA GLY A 526 3.85 33.10 -8.81
C GLY A 526 3.38 33.91 -10.02
N ARG A 527 2.07 33.93 -10.33
CA ARG A 527 1.50 34.89 -11.31
C ARG A 527 1.44 36.31 -10.73
N PRO A 528 1.41 37.35 -11.58
CA PRO A 528 1.24 38.72 -11.12
C PRO A 528 -0.06 38.91 -10.34
N VAL A 529 0.00 39.70 -9.26
CA VAL A 529 -1.18 40.08 -8.46
C VAL A 529 -1.27 41.59 -8.33
N ASN A 530 -2.48 42.13 -8.49
CA ASN A 530 -2.76 43.54 -8.29
C ASN A 530 -3.16 43.77 -6.82
N ILE A 531 -2.42 44.61 -6.10
CA ILE A 531 -2.74 45.06 -4.75
C ILE A 531 -3.00 46.57 -4.75
N ILE A 532 -3.72 47.08 -3.75
CA ILE A 532 -3.85 48.53 -3.54
C ILE A 532 -2.80 48.94 -2.48
N ASN A 533 -2.01 49.97 -2.77
CA ASN A 533 -1.00 50.49 -1.84
C ASN A 533 -1.64 51.33 -0.70
N ALA A 534 -0.81 51.88 0.20
CA ALA A 534 -1.30 52.69 1.32
C ALA A 534 -1.90 54.04 0.88
N GLU A 535 -1.55 54.49 -0.32
CA GLU A 535 -1.96 55.73 -0.96
C GLU A 535 -3.28 55.58 -1.75
N GLY A 536 -3.73 54.35 -2.02
CA GLY A 536 -4.95 54.03 -2.76
C GLY A 536 -4.75 53.69 -4.25
N ASP A 537 -3.51 53.65 -4.74
CA ASP A 537 -3.17 53.30 -6.12
C ASP A 537 -3.03 51.78 -6.30
N PRO A 538 -3.45 51.22 -7.46
CA PRO A 538 -3.17 49.83 -7.81
C PRO A 538 -1.69 49.63 -8.17
N VAL A 539 -1.07 48.61 -7.57
CA VAL A 539 0.32 48.19 -7.80
C VAL A 539 0.34 46.70 -8.14
N THR A 540 0.90 46.36 -9.30
CA THR A 540 1.11 44.96 -9.70
C THR A 540 2.42 44.42 -9.11
N ILE A 541 2.33 43.34 -8.33
CA ILE A 541 3.50 42.56 -7.90
C ILE A 541 3.70 41.44 -8.92
N THR A 542 4.78 41.50 -9.71
CA THR A 542 5.09 40.54 -10.78
C THR A 542 5.77 39.26 -10.30
N ASP A 543 6.43 39.30 -9.14
CA ASP A 543 7.35 38.26 -8.65
C ASP A 543 6.99 37.76 -7.25
N ASN A 544 5.70 37.49 -7.03
CA ASN A 544 5.23 36.91 -5.78
C ASN A 544 5.64 35.43 -5.64
N ASN A 545 5.78 34.93 -4.41
CA ASN A 545 5.99 33.51 -4.06
C ASN A 545 7.08 32.75 -4.86
N ARG A 546 8.11 33.43 -5.39
CA ARG A 546 9.17 32.81 -6.21
C ARG A 546 9.96 31.69 -5.51
N VAL A 547 9.96 31.67 -4.17
CA VAL A 547 10.46 30.56 -3.34
C VAL A 547 9.46 30.28 -2.23
N ARG A 548 9.07 29.03 -2.03
CA ARG A 548 8.13 28.61 -0.97
C ARG A 548 8.45 27.21 -0.46
N VAL A 549 8.12 26.90 0.79
CA VAL A 549 8.04 25.51 1.25
C VAL A 549 6.91 24.83 0.48
N TYR A 550 7.21 23.72 -0.20
CA TYR A 550 6.26 22.95 -0.99
C TYR A 550 5.53 21.91 -0.15
N GLN A 551 6.31 21.16 0.63
CA GLN A 551 5.87 20.15 1.57
C GLN A 551 6.96 19.98 2.64
N ALA A 552 6.58 19.52 3.84
CA ALA A 552 7.50 19.16 4.90
C ALA A 552 6.90 18.06 5.77
N GLU A 553 7.73 17.21 6.34
CA GLU A 553 7.30 16.15 7.22
C GLU A 553 8.40 15.81 8.24
N PHE A 554 8.01 15.18 9.34
CA PHE A 554 8.95 14.52 10.22
C PHE A 554 8.31 13.32 10.90
N GLU A 555 9.13 12.35 11.24
CA GLU A 555 8.75 11.20 12.03
C GLU A 555 9.79 10.99 13.14
N TRP A 556 9.31 10.71 14.35
CA TRP A 556 10.13 10.34 15.49
C TRP A 556 9.52 9.11 16.16
N LYS A 557 10.16 7.95 15.97
CA LYS A 557 9.77 6.67 16.55
C LYS A 557 10.42 6.50 17.92
N ALA A 558 9.75 6.94 18.99
CA ALA A 558 10.24 6.80 20.36
C ALA A 558 9.77 5.48 20.99
N LYS A 559 10.29 5.18 22.19
CA LYS A 559 9.89 3.97 22.94
C LYS A 559 8.40 4.02 23.32
N ASP A 560 7.95 5.18 23.79
CA ASP A 560 6.63 5.36 24.42
C ASP A 560 5.62 6.04 23.47
N PHE A 561 6.04 6.46 22.27
CA PHE A 561 5.18 7.04 21.24
C PHE A 561 5.82 6.99 19.84
N ASP A 562 5.01 7.02 18.77
CA ASP A 562 5.43 7.54 17.46
C ASP A 562 4.83 8.92 17.25
N LEU A 563 5.65 9.87 16.76
CA LEU A 563 5.25 11.25 16.49
C LEU A 563 5.45 11.55 15.01
N LYS A 564 4.38 11.90 14.31
CA LYS A 564 4.39 12.28 12.89
C LYS A 564 3.97 13.74 12.75
N GLY A 565 4.72 14.54 12.02
CA GLY A 565 4.32 15.90 11.62
C GLY A 565 4.24 15.99 10.11
N PHE A 566 3.23 16.70 9.60
CA PHE A 566 2.94 16.79 8.17
C PHE A 566 2.58 18.22 7.76
N TYR A 567 3.08 18.66 6.61
CA TYR A 567 2.73 19.89 5.91
C TYR A 567 2.68 19.61 4.41
N ARG A 568 1.48 19.66 3.82
CA ARG A 568 1.21 19.24 2.43
C ARG A 568 1.78 17.85 2.08
N THR A 569 1.99 17.00 3.09
CA THR A 569 2.19 15.55 2.96
C THR A 569 0.97 14.82 3.50
N GLY A 570 0.81 13.54 3.17
CA GLY A 570 -0.42 12.81 3.45
C GLY A 570 -0.45 12.12 4.81
N HIS A 571 -1.66 11.86 5.32
CA HIS A 571 -1.88 10.96 6.46
C HIS A 571 -3.10 10.06 6.24
N TYR A 572 -3.10 8.91 6.91
CA TYR A 572 -4.17 7.91 6.79
C TYR A 572 -5.34 8.18 7.73
N HIS A 573 -6.47 7.49 7.51
CA HIS A 573 -7.67 7.61 8.33
C HIS A 573 -7.67 6.67 9.54
N TRP A 574 -8.47 6.97 10.56
CA TRP A 574 -8.67 6.07 11.71
C TRP A 574 -9.83 5.07 11.56
N ALA A 575 -10.46 4.97 10.39
CA ALA A 575 -11.67 4.15 10.19
C ALA A 575 -11.46 2.63 10.40
N TYR A 576 -10.29 2.08 10.02
CA TYR A 576 -9.92 0.68 10.36
C TYR A 576 -9.43 0.51 11.81
N GLU A 577 -9.37 1.59 12.59
CA GLU A 577 -8.97 1.62 14.00
C GLU A 577 -10.15 1.96 14.92
N GLY A 578 -11.38 1.64 14.50
CA GLY A 578 -12.62 1.84 15.26
C GLY A 578 -13.24 3.24 15.18
N ASP A 579 -12.78 4.14 14.28
CA ASP A 579 -13.46 5.40 14.00
C ASP A 579 -14.72 5.19 13.13
N PHE A 580 -15.74 4.56 13.72
CA PHE A 580 -16.98 4.17 13.05
C PHE A 580 -17.83 5.35 12.52
N PHE A 581 -17.48 6.58 12.92
CA PHE A 581 -18.10 7.82 12.45
C PHE A 581 -17.16 8.64 11.53
N ASN A 582 -15.95 8.15 11.24
CA ASN A 582 -14.97 8.77 10.36
C ASN A 582 -14.68 10.25 10.72
N LEU A 583 -14.44 10.53 12.00
CA LEU A 583 -14.06 11.87 12.47
C LEU A 583 -12.66 12.30 11.99
N TYR A 584 -11.77 11.34 11.75
CA TYR A 584 -10.41 11.56 11.22
C TYR A 584 -10.27 10.93 9.82
N PRO A 585 -10.51 11.70 8.74
CA PRO A 585 -10.42 11.22 7.37
C PRO A 585 -8.98 11.16 6.86
N GLU A 586 -8.78 10.36 5.82
CA GLU A 586 -7.54 10.24 5.06
C GLU A 586 -7.33 11.52 4.27
N ALA A 587 -6.17 12.16 4.46
CA ALA A 587 -5.77 13.35 3.75
C ALA A 587 -4.58 12.98 2.87
N ASN A 588 -4.83 12.41 1.69
CA ASN A 588 -3.76 11.99 0.78
C ASN A 588 -3.18 13.16 -0.01
N TYR A 589 -1.88 13.09 -0.29
CA TYR A 589 -1.29 13.90 -1.35
C TYR A 589 -1.88 13.51 -2.71
N GLY A 590 -2.34 14.48 -3.48
CA GLY A 590 -2.96 14.23 -4.78
C GLY A 590 -3.18 15.51 -5.59
N PRO A 591 -3.54 15.40 -6.89
CA PRO A 591 -3.57 16.54 -7.81
C PRO A 591 -4.39 17.74 -7.35
N ASN A 592 -5.46 17.52 -6.58
CA ASN A 592 -6.33 18.59 -6.08
C ASN A 592 -5.62 19.55 -5.11
N LEU A 593 -4.65 19.08 -4.31
CA LEU A 593 -3.84 19.93 -3.43
C LEU A 593 -2.91 20.85 -4.21
N ASP A 594 -2.48 20.44 -5.41
CA ASP A 594 -1.68 21.27 -6.31
C ASP A 594 -2.55 22.20 -7.15
N ILE A 595 -3.65 21.70 -7.73
CA ILE A 595 -4.61 22.51 -8.49
C ILE A 595 -5.10 23.69 -7.64
N TYR A 596 -5.68 23.42 -6.46
CA TYR A 596 -6.27 24.46 -5.63
C TYR A 596 -5.29 25.08 -4.63
N ASN A 597 -4.01 24.71 -4.66
CA ASN A 597 -3.00 25.11 -3.68
C ASN A 597 -3.48 24.88 -2.23
N GLY A 598 -4.09 23.71 -1.98
CA GLY A 598 -4.66 23.36 -0.68
C GLY A 598 -3.60 23.07 0.38
N GLU A 599 -3.95 23.28 1.64
CA GLU A 599 -3.07 23.03 2.78
C GLU A 599 -3.58 21.87 3.63
N ILE A 600 -2.62 21.10 4.16
CA ILE A 600 -2.78 20.08 5.18
C ILE A 600 -1.61 20.32 6.13
N LEU A 601 -1.86 20.51 7.41
CA LEU A 601 -0.86 20.89 8.40
C LEU A 601 -1.26 20.42 9.81
N GLY A 602 -0.44 19.56 10.39
CA GLY A 602 -0.69 19.01 11.71
C GLY A 602 0.38 18.05 12.21
N VAL A 603 0.07 17.44 13.35
CA VAL A 603 0.87 16.45 14.07
C VAL A 603 -0.05 15.33 14.55
N GLU A 604 0.39 14.09 14.41
CA GLU A 604 -0.21 12.89 14.98
C GLU A 604 0.76 12.25 16.00
N VAL A 605 0.20 11.72 17.09
CA VAL A 605 0.90 10.99 18.15
C VAL A 605 0.21 9.65 18.34
N ASP A 606 0.97 8.55 18.29
CA ASP A 606 0.52 7.19 18.56
C ASP A 606 1.21 6.65 19.81
N GLY A 607 0.46 6.31 20.85
CA GLY A 607 0.98 5.89 22.15
C GLY A 607 1.44 4.43 22.18
N LYS A 608 2.63 4.18 22.75
CA LYS A 608 3.22 2.84 22.92
C LYS A 608 3.34 2.46 24.40
N GLY A 609 3.62 1.19 24.67
CA GLY A 609 3.77 0.67 26.03
C GLY A 609 2.52 0.92 26.89
N ASP A 610 2.69 1.60 28.03
CA ASP A 610 1.59 1.96 28.95
C ASP A 610 0.54 2.88 28.31
N LEU A 611 0.85 3.55 27.19
CA LEU A 611 -0.07 4.39 26.43
C LEU A 611 -0.71 3.67 25.22
N LYS A 612 -0.49 2.36 25.06
CA LYS A 612 -1.03 1.58 23.92
C LYS A 612 -2.54 1.78 23.77
N GLY A 613 -2.95 2.16 22.56
CA GLY A 613 -4.34 2.42 22.20
C GLY A 613 -4.75 3.90 22.29
N LEU A 614 -3.94 4.76 22.91
CA LEU A 614 -4.14 6.22 22.88
C LEU A 614 -3.49 6.83 21.63
N LYS A 615 -4.26 7.49 20.77
CA LYS A 615 -3.73 8.36 19.71
C LYS A 615 -4.26 9.78 19.85
N ALA A 616 -3.51 10.76 19.35
CA ALA A 616 -3.95 12.14 19.27
C ALA A 616 -3.52 12.78 17.95
N ALA A 617 -4.35 13.66 17.40
CA ALA A 617 -4.03 14.49 16.24
C ALA A 617 -4.30 15.96 16.59
N PHE A 618 -3.43 16.88 16.19
CA PHE A 618 -3.54 18.31 16.45
C PHE A 618 -2.97 19.13 15.29
N GLY A 619 -3.71 20.12 14.80
CA GLY A 619 -3.19 20.98 13.74
C GLY A 619 -4.12 22.15 13.39
N PRO A 620 -3.58 23.19 12.73
CA PRO A 620 -4.39 24.26 12.16
C PRO A 620 -5.28 23.79 11.00
N GLN A 621 -4.90 22.73 10.27
CA GLN A 621 -5.70 22.17 9.19
C GLN A 621 -5.35 20.70 8.98
N LEU A 622 -5.88 19.80 9.82
CA LEU A 622 -5.54 18.38 9.79
C LEU A 622 -5.80 17.72 8.43
N TRP A 623 -6.91 18.05 7.77
CA TRP A 623 -7.19 17.73 6.37
C TRP A 623 -7.58 19.02 5.63
N TRP A 624 -7.49 19.04 4.30
CA TRP A 624 -7.79 20.24 3.52
C TRP A 624 -9.23 20.73 3.76
N GLY A 625 -9.37 21.99 4.16
CA GLY A 625 -10.65 22.59 4.56
C GLY A 625 -11.04 22.41 6.04
N ALA A 626 -10.26 21.68 6.85
CA ALA A 626 -10.51 21.55 8.29
C ALA A 626 -10.38 22.88 9.04
N ASN A 627 -11.08 22.96 10.18
CA ASN A 627 -10.84 23.99 11.19
C ASN A 627 -9.59 23.64 12.04
N PRO A 628 -8.91 24.63 12.64
CA PRO A 628 -7.90 24.37 13.66
C PRO A 628 -8.50 23.59 14.83
N GLY A 629 -7.96 22.42 15.14
CA GLY A 629 -8.61 21.47 16.05
C GLY A 629 -7.68 20.40 16.61
N PHE A 630 -8.21 19.59 17.52
CA PHE A 630 -7.59 18.37 17.99
C PHE A 630 -8.57 17.20 18.02
N LEU A 631 -8.02 15.99 17.90
CA LEU A 631 -8.69 14.73 18.16
C LEU A 631 -7.87 13.91 19.16
N ILE A 632 -8.56 13.17 20.03
CA ILE A 632 -7.99 12.13 20.88
C ILE A 632 -8.82 10.88 20.68
N LYS A 633 -8.16 9.76 20.36
CA LYS A 633 -8.74 8.42 20.24
C LYS A 633 -8.19 7.54 21.36
N TYR A 634 -9.04 6.75 21.98
CA TYR A 634 -8.61 5.65 22.86
C TYR A 634 -9.33 4.36 22.46
N GLY A 635 -8.55 3.37 22.00
CA GLY A 635 -8.99 2.02 21.69
C GLY A 635 -8.52 1.03 22.75
N THR A 636 -9.40 0.12 23.19
CA THR A 636 -9.04 -0.96 24.12
C THR A 636 -9.91 -2.19 23.91
N GLN A 637 -9.39 -3.38 24.23
CA GLN A 637 -10.14 -4.63 24.14
C GLN A 637 -10.59 -5.07 25.54
N PHE A 638 -11.90 -5.26 25.73
CA PHE A 638 -12.47 -5.78 26.97
C PHE A 638 -13.23 -7.09 26.74
N LYS A 639 -12.64 -8.19 27.20
CA LYS A 639 -13.07 -9.58 26.98
C LYS A 639 -13.02 -9.98 25.51
N HIS A 640 -14.08 -9.69 24.76
CA HIS A 640 -14.24 -9.99 23.34
C HIS A 640 -14.95 -8.83 22.63
N TRP A 641 -14.86 -7.63 23.19
CA TRP A 641 -15.36 -6.41 22.60
C TRP A 641 -14.20 -5.46 22.42
N ASP A 642 -14.04 -4.94 21.23
CA ASP A 642 -13.15 -3.83 20.93
C ASP A 642 -13.93 -2.53 21.12
N ILE A 643 -13.37 -1.62 21.90
CA ILE A 643 -14.03 -0.41 22.39
C ILE A 643 -13.18 0.78 22.01
N THR A 644 -13.70 1.62 21.10
CA THR A 644 -13.00 2.82 20.64
C THR A 644 -13.82 4.06 20.95
N GLY A 645 -13.25 4.98 21.73
CA GLY A 645 -13.81 6.30 21.97
C GLY A 645 -12.97 7.37 21.27
N ILE A 646 -13.63 8.35 20.63
CA ILE A 646 -12.93 9.51 20.01
C ILE A 646 -13.58 10.80 20.48
N TYR A 647 -12.77 11.78 20.82
CA TYR A 647 -13.19 13.14 21.12
C TYR A 647 -12.48 14.12 20.18
N HIS A 648 -13.25 14.95 19.50
CA HIS A 648 -12.79 15.94 18.52
C HIS A 648 -13.26 17.34 18.95
N ARG A 649 -12.40 18.34 18.86
CA ARG A 649 -12.79 19.73 19.14
C ARG A 649 -12.02 20.75 18.31
N ASP A 650 -12.78 21.63 17.67
CA ASP A 650 -12.25 22.86 17.07
C ASP A 650 -11.81 23.86 18.15
N LEU A 651 -10.69 24.54 17.92
CA LEU A 651 -10.10 25.50 18.86
C LEU A 651 -10.89 26.82 18.91
N ASN A 652 -11.35 27.31 17.75
CA ASN A 652 -12.18 28.50 17.67
C ASN A 652 -13.66 28.11 17.69
N THR A 653 -14.26 28.10 18.88
CA THR A 653 -15.69 27.84 19.07
C THR A 653 -16.57 29.09 19.05
N SER A 654 -16.04 30.27 18.67
CA SER A 654 -16.83 31.50 18.68
C SER A 654 -17.68 31.65 17.41
N LEU A 655 -19.01 31.58 17.56
CA LEU A 655 -19.94 31.94 16.48
C LEU A 655 -20.06 33.46 16.40
N ARG A 656 -19.74 34.01 15.22
CA ARG A 656 -19.86 35.44 14.92
C ARG A 656 -20.85 35.61 13.78
N PHE A 657 -21.73 36.59 13.92
CA PHE A 657 -22.77 36.90 12.93
C PHE A 657 -22.70 38.39 12.55
N ASP A 658 -23.04 38.71 11.30
CA ASP A 658 -23.22 40.08 10.85
C ASP A 658 -24.60 40.65 11.24
N GLU A 659 -24.89 41.89 10.84
CA GLU A 659 -26.17 42.55 11.12
C GLU A 659 -27.39 41.85 10.48
N ASN A 660 -27.17 40.98 9.48
CA ASN A 660 -28.20 40.19 8.80
C ASN A 660 -28.35 38.78 9.40
N GLY A 661 -27.57 38.43 10.43
CA GLY A 661 -27.58 37.10 11.05
C GLY A 661 -26.77 36.04 10.30
N ARG A 662 -25.94 36.44 9.32
CA ARG A 662 -25.08 35.55 8.53
C ARG A 662 -23.75 35.31 9.24
N ARG A 663 -23.22 34.07 9.19
CA ARG A 663 -21.92 33.72 9.79
C ARG A 663 -20.79 34.56 9.18
N VAL A 664 -19.98 35.17 10.04
CA VAL A 664 -18.72 35.79 9.64
C VAL A 664 -17.65 34.71 9.51
N LEU A 665 -17.12 34.54 8.29
CA LEU A 665 -16.02 33.63 7.99
C LEU A 665 -14.66 34.35 8.13
N ASP A 666 -13.61 33.61 8.52
CA ASP A 666 -12.25 34.15 8.55
C ASP A 666 -11.72 34.31 7.13
N SER A 667 -11.28 35.53 6.77
CA SER A 667 -10.76 35.83 5.44
C SER A 667 -9.58 34.92 5.04
N ASN A 668 -8.74 34.50 6.01
CA ASN A 668 -7.60 33.61 5.76
C ASN A 668 -8.03 32.17 5.45
N GLN A 669 -9.21 31.74 5.92
CA GLN A 669 -9.77 30.43 5.56
C GLN A 669 -10.36 30.48 4.13
N ILE A 670 -11.03 31.58 3.77
CA ILE A 670 -11.68 31.75 2.46
C ILE A 670 -10.66 31.91 1.32
N THR A 671 -9.46 32.47 1.58
CA THR A 671 -8.41 32.64 0.55
C THR A 671 -7.98 31.35 -0.14
N SER A 672 -8.21 30.19 0.49
CA SER A 672 -7.97 28.85 -0.07
C SER A 672 -9.06 28.33 -1.03
N GLY A 673 -10.13 29.09 -1.27
CA GLY A 673 -11.25 28.69 -2.14
C GLY A 673 -12.21 27.66 -1.50
N ILE A 674 -12.20 27.53 -0.17
CA ILE A 674 -13.09 26.64 0.59
C ILE A 674 -13.92 27.44 1.60
N ILE A 675 -15.17 27.04 1.79
CA ILE A 675 -15.98 27.47 2.94
C ILE A 675 -15.67 26.57 4.12
N ALA A 676 -15.04 27.14 5.16
CA ALA A 676 -14.71 26.39 6.37
C ALA A 676 -15.96 25.82 7.06
N PRO A 677 -15.94 24.57 7.56
CA PRO A 677 -17.07 23.98 8.26
C PRO A 677 -17.42 24.78 9.51
N TRP A 678 -18.65 24.61 9.99
CA TRP A 678 -19.08 25.21 11.26
C TRP A 678 -18.20 24.70 12.42
N PRO A 679 -17.79 25.57 13.35
CA PRO A 679 -17.09 25.16 14.57
C PRO A 679 -17.84 24.03 15.30
N THR A 680 -17.15 22.94 15.59
CA THR A 680 -17.77 21.74 16.17
C THR A 680 -16.91 21.05 17.23
N GLU A 681 -17.59 20.58 18.27
CA GLU A 681 -17.10 19.62 19.26
C GLU A 681 -17.91 18.33 19.10
N ARG A 682 -17.24 17.18 19.10
CA ARG A 682 -17.81 15.86 18.83
C ARG A 682 -17.21 14.81 19.75
N ALA A 683 -18.03 13.85 20.18
CA ALA A 683 -17.61 12.69 20.96
C ALA A 683 -18.29 11.44 20.39
N THR A 684 -17.54 10.37 20.19
CA THR A 684 -18.04 9.08 19.70
C THR A 684 -17.61 7.94 20.60
N LEU A 685 -18.41 6.87 20.58
CA LEU A 685 -18.08 5.58 21.16
C LEU A 685 -18.53 4.50 20.19
N ALA A 686 -17.63 3.59 19.84
CA ALA A 686 -17.87 2.39 19.05
C ALA A 686 -17.59 1.13 19.88
N LEU A 687 -18.40 0.09 19.65
CA LEU A 687 -18.32 -1.23 20.26
C LEU A 687 -18.36 -2.27 19.14
N GLU A 688 -17.29 -3.02 18.99
CA GLU A 688 -17.10 -4.01 17.91
C GLU A 688 -16.91 -5.41 18.50
N ARG A 689 -17.51 -6.42 17.86
CA ARG A 689 -17.35 -7.81 18.25
C ARG A 689 -17.72 -8.80 17.16
N GLU A 690 -16.94 -9.87 17.08
CA GLU A 690 -17.24 -11.05 16.26
C GLU A 690 -17.91 -12.19 17.05
N PHE A 691 -18.78 -12.91 16.35
CA PHE A 691 -19.55 -14.07 16.79
C PHE A 691 -19.49 -15.17 15.72
N GLY A 692 -18.30 -15.76 15.56
CA GLY A 692 -18.04 -16.78 14.54
C GLY A 692 -18.03 -16.18 13.14
N HIS A 693 -19.13 -16.33 12.39
CA HIS A 693 -19.26 -15.75 11.05
C HIS A 693 -19.90 -14.36 11.03
N PHE A 694 -20.37 -13.84 12.17
CA PHE A 694 -21.05 -12.54 12.25
C PHE A 694 -20.20 -11.49 12.95
N GLY A 695 -20.04 -10.31 12.36
CA GLY A 695 -19.52 -9.12 13.04
C GLY A 695 -20.66 -8.18 13.44
N VAL A 696 -20.51 -7.52 14.59
CA VAL A 696 -21.46 -6.53 15.12
C VAL A 696 -20.68 -5.28 15.53
N THR A 697 -21.01 -4.14 14.93
CA THR A 697 -20.52 -2.82 15.32
C THR A 697 -21.70 -1.96 15.76
N LEU A 698 -21.63 -1.38 16.96
CA LEU A 698 -22.61 -0.43 17.48
C LEU A 698 -21.88 0.85 17.85
N GLY A 699 -22.43 2.02 17.52
CA GLY A 699 -21.83 3.27 17.94
C GLY A 699 -22.83 4.40 18.18
N GLY A 700 -22.43 5.32 19.05
CA GLY A 700 -23.12 6.59 19.30
C GLY A 700 -22.21 7.77 19.01
N ILE A 701 -22.81 8.87 18.55
CA ILE A 701 -22.15 10.17 18.37
C ILE A 701 -22.95 11.25 19.11
N TRP A 702 -22.21 12.17 19.73
CA TRP A 702 -22.68 13.49 20.12
C TRP A 702 -21.83 14.52 19.36
N GLY A 703 -22.43 15.57 18.81
CA GLY A 703 -21.71 16.55 18.00
C GLY A 703 -22.43 17.89 17.83
N GLY A 704 -21.77 18.88 17.24
CA GLY A 704 -22.40 20.13 16.84
C GLY A 704 -22.53 21.19 17.93
N ASN A 705 -21.89 21.03 19.09
CA ASN A 705 -21.66 22.18 19.99
C ASN A 705 -20.61 23.10 19.32
N PRO A 706 -20.83 24.42 19.17
CA PRO A 706 -21.79 25.27 19.89
C PRO A 706 -22.96 25.79 19.04
N LEU A 707 -23.47 25.00 18.09
CA LEU A 707 -24.57 25.40 17.21
C LEU A 707 -25.93 25.45 17.92
N ASN A 708 -26.04 24.94 19.15
CA ASN A 708 -27.27 24.97 19.94
C ASN A 708 -27.77 26.41 20.13
N GLY A 709 -29.01 26.67 19.73
CA GLY A 709 -29.62 28.00 19.71
C GLY A 709 -29.37 28.82 18.44
N SER A 710 -28.51 28.38 17.51
CA SER A 710 -28.41 28.96 16.17
C SER A 710 -29.70 28.70 15.39
N SER A 711 -30.13 29.69 14.63
CA SER A 711 -31.35 29.63 13.82
C SER A 711 -31.14 28.93 12.50
N PHE A 712 -32.16 28.20 12.03
CA PHE A 712 -32.24 27.69 10.66
C PHE A 712 -33.65 27.88 10.11
N GLN A 713 -33.78 27.94 8.78
CA GLN A 713 -35.09 28.00 8.13
C GLN A 713 -35.69 26.60 7.89
N ILE A 714 -37.00 26.47 8.08
CA ILE A 714 -37.78 25.27 7.75
C ILE A 714 -39.06 25.66 7.02
N TYR A 715 -39.35 25.00 5.91
CA TYR A 715 -40.61 25.16 5.20
C TYR A 715 -41.71 24.37 5.92
N SER A 716 -42.87 25.00 6.15
CA SER A 716 -44.02 24.39 6.81
C SER A 716 -45.14 24.14 5.78
N PRO A 717 -45.32 22.89 5.29
CA PRO A 717 -46.29 22.59 4.24
C PRO A 717 -47.75 22.91 4.63
N ASN A 718 -48.07 22.83 5.93
CA ASN A 718 -49.41 23.12 6.44
C ASN A 718 -49.81 24.59 6.35
N ASN A 719 -48.81 25.49 6.36
CA ASN A 719 -49.01 26.95 6.39
C ASN A 719 -48.51 27.65 5.12
N ASP A 720 -47.93 26.89 4.16
CA ASP A 720 -47.26 27.39 2.95
C ASP A 720 -46.30 28.56 3.25
N ALA A 721 -45.48 28.36 4.30
CA ALA A 721 -44.66 29.43 4.88
C ALA A 721 -43.33 28.89 5.40
N VAL A 722 -42.28 29.69 5.23
CA VAL A 722 -40.98 29.44 5.87
C VAL A 722 -41.00 30.02 7.29
N VAL A 723 -40.66 29.19 8.27
CA VAL A 723 -40.51 29.59 9.67
C VAL A 723 -39.07 29.39 10.13
N ILE A 724 -38.71 30.05 11.22
CA ILE A 724 -37.37 29.95 11.83
C ILE A 724 -37.47 29.04 13.05
N ASP A 725 -36.65 28.00 13.09
CA ASP A 725 -36.45 27.16 14.27
C ASP A 725 -34.98 27.27 14.75
N LYS A 726 -34.63 26.58 15.84
CA LYS A 726 -33.30 26.62 16.45
C LYS A 726 -32.81 25.23 16.82
N ILE A 727 -31.52 24.99 16.60
CA ILE A 727 -30.84 23.75 17.01
C ILE A 727 -31.01 23.53 18.52
N GLN A 728 -31.53 22.37 18.90
CA GLN A 728 -31.73 21.93 20.26
C GLN A 728 -30.71 20.87 20.66
N SER A 729 -30.51 20.65 21.96
CA SER A 729 -29.59 19.62 22.48
C SER A 729 -29.95 18.17 22.09
N SER A 730 -31.14 17.93 21.54
CA SER A 730 -31.54 16.66 20.91
C SER A 730 -30.86 16.42 19.56
N ASP A 731 -30.58 17.49 18.81
CA ASP A 731 -30.15 17.45 17.41
C ASP A 731 -28.65 17.16 17.28
N ASN A 732 -27.95 17.18 18.41
CA ASN A 732 -26.55 16.83 18.58
C ASN A 732 -26.29 15.32 18.56
N TRP A 733 -27.32 14.49 18.76
CA TRP A 733 -27.14 13.04 18.96
C TRP A 733 -27.35 12.25 17.68
N GLY A 734 -26.56 11.18 17.53
CA GLY A 734 -26.74 10.17 16.50
C GLY A 734 -26.31 8.79 16.98
N ALA A 735 -26.75 7.76 16.23
CA ALA A 735 -26.43 6.38 16.48
C ALA A 735 -26.26 5.63 15.15
N LYS A 736 -25.38 4.65 15.13
CA LYS A 736 -25.10 3.80 13.96
C LYS A 736 -24.96 2.35 14.41
N ALA A 737 -25.40 1.42 13.58
CA ALA A 737 -25.21 -0.01 13.78
C ALA A 737 -24.85 -0.68 12.45
N LYS A 738 -23.88 -1.60 12.47
CA LYS A 738 -23.45 -2.41 11.31
C LYS A 738 -23.41 -3.88 11.72
N LEU A 739 -23.95 -4.73 10.87
CA LEU A 739 -23.90 -6.18 10.98
C LEU A 739 -23.18 -6.69 9.73
N THR A 740 -22.22 -7.58 9.91
CA THR A 740 -21.57 -8.32 8.82
C THR A 740 -21.78 -9.82 8.99
N TYR A 741 -21.75 -10.54 7.89
CA TYR A 741 -21.70 -12.00 7.84
C TYR A 741 -20.67 -12.41 6.79
N GLN A 742 -19.71 -13.25 7.15
CA GLN A 742 -18.69 -13.78 6.24
C GLN A 742 -18.63 -15.30 6.34
N LYS A 743 -18.94 -16.02 5.24
CA LYS A 743 -18.77 -17.47 5.19
C LYS A 743 -18.52 -18.00 3.79
N GLY A 744 -17.30 -18.53 3.58
CA GLY A 744 -16.92 -19.14 2.32
C GLY A 744 -16.93 -18.09 1.20
N SER A 745 -17.72 -18.33 0.15
CA SER A 745 -17.84 -17.41 -0.97
C SER A 745 -18.90 -16.31 -0.81
N PHE A 746 -19.68 -16.31 0.28
CA PHE A 746 -20.77 -15.36 0.50
C PHE A 746 -20.49 -14.46 1.70
N ASN A 747 -20.44 -13.16 1.43
CA ASN A 747 -20.31 -12.10 2.42
C ASN A 747 -21.53 -11.16 2.33
N TRP A 748 -22.13 -10.77 3.45
CA TRP A 748 -23.30 -9.87 3.50
C TRP A 748 -23.15 -8.86 4.62
N TYR A 749 -23.71 -7.66 4.44
CA TYR A 749 -23.81 -6.67 5.51
C TYR A 749 -25.14 -5.94 5.48
N ALA A 750 -25.51 -5.40 6.65
CA ALA A 750 -26.49 -4.32 6.77
C ALA A 750 -25.96 -3.26 7.73
N GLN A 751 -26.25 -1.99 7.43
CA GLN A 751 -25.92 -0.85 8.26
C GLN A 751 -27.14 0.07 8.37
N GLY A 752 -27.37 0.64 9.54
CA GLY A 752 -28.37 1.69 9.73
C GLY A 752 -27.83 2.82 10.57
N SER A 753 -28.28 4.05 10.31
CA SER A 753 -27.97 5.21 11.14
C SER A 753 -29.15 6.14 11.35
N TYR A 754 -29.10 6.86 12.47
CA TYR A 754 -29.92 8.02 12.78
C TYR A 754 -28.94 9.12 13.18
N MET A 755 -28.95 10.25 12.48
CA MET A 755 -28.01 11.36 12.67
C MET A 755 -28.81 12.65 12.84
N GLY A 756 -28.81 13.21 14.06
CA GLY A 756 -29.43 14.50 14.37
C GLY A 756 -28.91 15.65 13.49
N LEU A 757 -29.61 16.78 13.48
CA LEU A 757 -29.42 17.87 12.49
C LEU A 757 -27.96 18.35 12.37
N VAL A 758 -27.21 18.34 13.47
CA VAL A 758 -25.81 18.79 13.53
C VAL A 758 -24.83 17.70 13.99
N ALA A 759 -25.29 16.45 14.09
CA ALA A 759 -24.48 15.28 14.46
C ALA A 759 -23.58 14.81 13.29
N ASN A 760 -22.73 15.69 12.75
CA ASN A 760 -21.93 15.41 11.56
C ASN A 760 -20.70 14.53 11.86
N GLY A 761 -20.68 13.32 11.28
CA GLY A 761 -19.49 12.49 11.14
C GLY A 761 -18.74 12.80 9.84
N GLY A 762 -18.11 11.76 9.26
CA GLY A 762 -17.52 11.77 7.92
C GLY A 762 -17.93 10.53 7.10
N VAL A 763 -17.60 10.57 5.81
CA VAL A 763 -17.90 9.50 4.84
C VAL A 763 -17.21 8.19 5.22
N ASP A 764 -17.90 7.06 5.03
CA ASP A 764 -17.34 5.72 5.26
C ASP A 764 -16.17 5.42 4.31
N GLN A 765 -14.96 5.44 4.85
CA GLN A 765 -13.74 5.15 4.09
C GLN A 765 -13.46 3.65 3.96
N THR A 766 -14.05 2.81 4.82
CA THR A 766 -13.78 1.36 4.86
C THR A 766 -14.24 0.63 3.60
N ARG A 767 -13.48 -0.38 3.15
CA ARG A 767 -13.93 -1.34 2.13
C ARG A 767 -14.55 -2.54 2.86
N THR A 768 -15.88 -2.63 2.87
CA THR A 768 -16.57 -3.66 3.67
C THR A 768 -16.31 -5.08 3.14
N PHE A 769 -16.49 -5.33 1.83
CA PHE A 769 -16.10 -6.60 1.17
C PHE A 769 -15.63 -6.46 -0.28
N THR A 770 -15.92 -5.34 -0.95
CA THR A 770 -15.72 -5.13 -2.38
C THR A 770 -15.81 -3.62 -2.70
N GLY A 771 -15.52 -3.23 -3.95
CA GLY A 771 -15.44 -1.84 -4.39
C GLY A 771 -16.76 -1.10 -4.61
N TRP A 772 -17.75 -1.28 -3.74
CA TRP A 772 -19.01 -0.54 -3.80
C TRP A 772 -18.82 0.98 -3.66
N ARG A 773 -19.52 1.74 -4.49
CA ARG A 773 -19.57 3.21 -4.46
C ARG A 773 -20.72 3.76 -3.62
N LEU A 774 -21.80 3.00 -3.40
CA LEU A 774 -22.86 3.39 -2.47
C LEU A 774 -22.42 3.14 -1.03
N LYS A 775 -22.12 4.23 -0.32
CA LYS A 775 -21.64 4.25 1.06
C LYS A 775 -22.34 5.32 1.90
N ASP A 776 -22.28 5.15 3.22
CA ASP A 776 -22.76 6.13 4.19
C ASP A 776 -21.94 7.43 4.11
N SER A 777 -22.64 8.57 4.01
CA SER A 777 -22.03 9.90 3.90
C SER A 777 -21.57 10.46 5.25
N GLY A 778 -22.04 9.92 6.36
CA GLY A 778 -21.82 10.46 7.71
C GLY A 778 -22.47 11.83 7.96
N SER A 779 -23.31 12.32 7.05
CA SER A 779 -23.97 13.63 7.17
C SER A 779 -24.99 13.66 8.30
N GLY A 780 -25.06 14.79 9.02
CA GLY A 780 -26.17 15.10 9.91
C GLY A 780 -27.48 15.36 9.15
N ASN A 781 -28.58 15.51 9.91
CA ASN A 781 -29.93 15.64 9.38
C ASN A 781 -30.32 14.45 8.48
N MET A 782 -30.17 13.21 8.97
CA MET A 782 -30.42 12.01 8.15
C MET A 782 -30.82 10.79 8.97
N THR A 783 -31.69 9.95 8.41
CA THR A 783 -31.71 8.51 8.70
C THR A 783 -31.30 7.74 7.45
N ASN A 784 -30.53 6.66 7.60
CA ASN A 784 -30.18 5.79 6.47
C ASN A 784 -30.18 4.31 6.83
N PHE A 785 -30.31 3.49 5.79
CA PHE A 785 -30.14 2.05 5.82
C PHE A 785 -29.42 1.61 4.54
N LEU A 786 -28.36 0.81 4.68
CA LEU A 786 -27.60 0.23 3.59
C LEU A 786 -27.53 -1.29 3.77
N THR A 787 -27.59 -2.05 2.68
CA THR A 787 -27.32 -3.49 2.72
C THR A 787 -26.87 -4.02 1.36
N GLY A 788 -25.93 -4.95 1.39
CA GLY A 788 -25.40 -5.59 0.19
C GLY A 788 -24.80 -6.95 0.49
N PHE A 789 -24.56 -7.75 -0.54
CA PHE A 789 -23.81 -8.99 -0.43
C PHE A 789 -22.85 -9.15 -1.60
N ALA A 790 -21.69 -9.77 -1.37
CA ALA A 790 -20.78 -10.22 -2.40
C ALA A 790 -20.79 -11.75 -2.45
N LEU A 791 -21.03 -12.31 -3.63
CA LEU A 791 -20.97 -13.74 -3.91
C LEU A 791 -19.85 -14.01 -4.92
N SER A 792 -18.82 -14.73 -4.50
CA SER A 792 -17.69 -15.12 -5.36
C SER A 792 -17.88 -16.55 -5.92
N ALA A 793 -17.50 -16.78 -7.18
CA ALA A 793 -17.67 -18.05 -7.87
C ALA A 793 -16.51 -18.27 -8.85
N GLY A 794 -15.41 -18.86 -8.35
CA GLY A 794 -14.13 -18.86 -9.07
C GLY A 794 -13.68 -17.41 -9.31
N ASN A 795 -13.37 -17.09 -10.56
CA ASN A 795 -12.85 -15.78 -10.97
C ASN A 795 -13.93 -14.69 -11.07
N PHE A 796 -15.21 -15.00 -10.77
CA PHE A 796 -16.30 -14.03 -10.87
C PHE A 796 -16.83 -13.62 -9.50
N GLN A 797 -17.17 -12.35 -9.32
CA GLN A 797 -17.92 -11.86 -8.16
C GLN A 797 -19.16 -11.10 -8.62
N ILE A 798 -20.29 -11.37 -7.96
CA ILE A 798 -21.56 -10.64 -8.13
C ILE A 798 -21.88 -9.97 -6.81
N ALA A 799 -22.00 -8.64 -6.81
CA ALA A 799 -22.13 -7.85 -5.60
C ALA A 799 -23.18 -6.73 -5.71
N PRO A 800 -24.47 -7.02 -5.47
CA PRO A 800 -25.49 -5.99 -5.30
C PRO A 800 -25.40 -5.29 -3.94
N ASN A 801 -25.73 -4.01 -3.93
CA ASN A 801 -25.77 -3.14 -2.76
C ASN A 801 -26.94 -2.14 -2.90
N PHE A 802 -27.57 -1.79 -1.79
CA PHE A 802 -28.78 -0.98 -1.73
C PHE A 802 -28.67 0.07 -0.63
N MET A 803 -29.27 1.23 -0.87
CA MET A 803 -29.31 2.35 0.06
C MET A 803 -30.70 2.96 0.06
N TYR A 804 -31.20 3.23 1.26
CA TYR A 804 -32.31 4.13 1.51
C TYR A 804 -31.85 5.19 2.50
N GLN A 805 -32.11 6.46 2.22
CA GLN A 805 -31.88 7.55 3.17
C GLN A 805 -32.94 8.64 3.02
N GLN A 806 -33.26 9.30 4.13
CA GLN A 806 -34.21 10.41 4.19
C GLN A 806 -33.71 11.44 5.22
N PRO A 807 -33.81 12.75 4.95
CA PRO A 807 -33.46 13.77 5.93
C PRO A 807 -34.45 13.78 7.11
N LEU A 808 -34.04 14.31 8.26
CA LEU A 808 -34.95 14.55 9.39
C LEU A 808 -35.81 15.81 9.17
N VAL A 809 -35.24 16.79 8.47
CA VAL A 809 -35.89 18.02 8.00
C VAL A 809 -35.62 18.17 6.50
N ASP A 810 -36.70 18.12 5.72
CA ASP A 810 -36.71 18.23 4.26
C ASP A 810 -36.06 19.53 3.74
N PRO A 811 -35.58 19.55 2.48
CA PRO A 811 -35.05 20.77 1.83
C PRO A 811 -36.15 21.84 1.71
N ILE A 812 -35.74 23.11 1.64
CA ILE A 812 -36.68 24.20 1.33
C ILE A 812 -36.99 24.16 -0.18
N PRO A 813 -38.26 24.26 -0.62
CA PRO A 813 -38.61 24.30 -2.04
C PRO A 813 -38.03 25.53 -2.76
N ASN A 814 -37.64 25.37 -4.03
CA ASN A 814 -37.32 26.51 -4.90
C ASN A 814 -38.52 27.48 -5.01
N GLY A 815 -38.25 28.78 -5.11
CA GLY A 815 -39.27 29.82 -5.33
C GLY A 815 -39.97 30.38 -4.08
N VAL A 816 -39.49 30.06 -2.87
CA VAL A 816 -39.98 30.70 -1.62
C VAL A 816 -39.81 32.22 -1.63
N THR A 817 -40.77 32.94 -1.06
CA THR A 817 -40.76 34.41 -1.00
C THR A 817 -39.99 34.93 0.22
N GLY A 818 -39.26 36.04 0.04
CA GLY A 818 -38.51 36.70 1.12
C GLY A 818 -39.43 37.09 2.28
N PRO A 819 -39.04 36.86 3.56
CA PRO A 819 -37.69 36.56 4.05
C PRO A 819 -37.26 35.07 3.98
N GLY A 820 -38.09 34.19 3.40
CA GLY A 820 -37.69 32.81 3.10
C GLY A 820 -36.60 32.75 2.02
N ARG A 821 -35.69 31.78 2.16
CA ARG A 821 -34.63 31.44 1.19
C ARG A 821 -34.31 29.95 1.29
N LEU A 822 -33.60 29.39 0.30
CA LEU A 822 -32.99 28.08 0.48
C LEU A 822 -31.97 28.11 1.62
N ARG A 823 -31.83 27.02 2.39
CA ARG A 823 -30.74 26.92 3.37
C ARG A 823 -29.39 26.84 2.67
N ASN A 824 -28.32 27.16 3.37
CA ASN A 824 -26.95 26.88 2.91
C ASN A 824 -25.98 26.82 4.10
N VAL A 825 -24.77 26.30 3.87
CA VAL A 825 -23.78 26.05 4.93
C VAL A 825 -23.11 27.31 5.54
N ILE A 826 -23.52 28.51 5.11
CA ILE A 826 -23.03 29.79 5.65
C ILE A 826 -24.09 30.45 6.51
N ASP A 827 -25.33 30.47 6.02
CA ASP A 827 -26.44 31.16 6.67
C ASP A 827 -27.28 30.21 7.56
N ASP A 828 -27.05 28.89 7.52
CA ASP A 828 -27.67 27.87 8.36
C ASP A 828 -26.64 26.85 8.89
N PRO A 829 -26.87 26.27 10.09
CA PRO A 829 -26.02 25.23 10.69
C PRO A 829 -25.97 23.90 9.91
N PHE A 830 -26.94 23.64 9.02
CA PHE A 830 -26.97 22.47 8.13
C PHE A 830 -27.74 22.78 6.83
N ALA A 831 -27.56 21.95 5.82
CA ALA A 831 -28.30 22.01 4.56
C ALA A 831 -28.54 20.59 4.02
N VAL A 832 -29.63 20.41 3.24
CA VAL A 832 -29.93 19.16 2.53
C VAL A 832 -29.27 19.17 1.16
N ARG A 833 -28.27 18.31 0.97
CA ARG A 833 -27.46 18.17 -0.26
C ARG A 833 -27.27 16.69 -0.57
N ASN A 834 -26.43 16.33 -1.55
CA ASN A 834 -26.19 14.94 -1.96
C ASN A 834 -25.87 13.95 -0.81
N GLY A 835 -25.34 14.40 0.33
CA GLY A 835 -25.02 13.55 1.47
C GLY A 835 -26.23 13.07 2.30
N ASN A 836 -27.30 13.86 2.40
CA ASN A 836 -28.45 13.62 3.29
C ASN A 836 -29.82 13.82 2.62
N ARG A 837 -29.87 14.24 1.36
CA ARG A 837 -31.10 14.30 0.54
C ARG A 837 -31.77 12.92 0.45
N GLU A 838 -33.10 12.92 0.42
CA GLU A 838 -33.89 11.69 0.25
C GLU A 838 -33.44 10.96 -1.02
N THR A 839 -33.05 9.69 -0.84
CA THR A 839 -32.48 8.87 -1.90
C THR A 839 -32.89 7.42 -1.70
N THR A 840 -33.43 6.81 -2.75
CA THR A 840 -33.49 5.34 -2.87
C THR A 840 -32.54 4.92 -3.98
N ALA A 841 -31.56 4.08 -3.67
CA ALA A 841 -30.49 3.74 -4.61
C ALA A 841 -30.14 2.24 -4.60
N GLY A 842 -29.70 1.77 -5.76
CA GLY A 842 -29.19 0.43 -5.96
C GLY A 842 -27.91 0.45 -6.79
N GLU A 843 -26.98 -0.41 -6.45
CA GLU A 843 -25.73 -0.64 -7.14
C GLU A 843 -25.59 -2.15 -7.42
N LEU A 844 -25.24 -2.51 -8.64
CA LEU A 844 -24.81 -3.85 -9.00
C LEU A 844 -23.38 -3.79 -9.49
N LEU A 845 -22.47 -4.44 -8.76
CA LEU A 845 -21.07 -4.57 -9.14
C LEU A 845 -20.78 -6.01 -9.59
N LEU A 846 -20.30 -6.16 -10.82
CA LEU A 846 -19.82 -7.43 -11.37
C LEU A 846 -18.30 -7.36 -11.50
N THR A 847 -17.60 -8.41 -11.08
CA THR A 847 -16.13 -8.49 -11.16
C THR A 847 -15.72 -9.75 -11.88
N PHE A 848 -14.69 -9.66 -12.72
CA PHE A 848 -13.91 -10.78 -13.22
C PHE A 848 -12.44 -10.54 -12.87
N ASP A 849 -11.93 -11.34 -11.95
CA ASP A 849 -10.57 -11.26 -11.41
C ASP A 849 -10.00 -12.69 -11.35
N PRO A 850 -9.02 -13.03 -12.21
CA PRO A 850 -8.41 -14.36 -12.24
C PRO A 850 -7.24 -14.53 -11.26
N THR A 851 -6.86 -13.49 -10.51
CA THR A 851 -5.61 -13.37 -9.76
C THR A 851 -5.90 -12.90 -8.33
N PRO A 852 -6.56 -13.74 -7.50
CA PRO A 852 -7.07 -13.34 -6.18
C PRO A 852 -5.99 -12.94 -5.16
N GLY A 853 -4.70 -13.15 -5.45
CA GLY A 853 -3.59 -12.66 -4.64
C GLY A 853 -3.24 -11.18 -4.87
N THR A 854 -3.77 -10.57 -5.93
CA THR A 854 -3.55 -9.16 -6.32
C THR A 854 -4.90 -8.48 -6.50
N TRP A 855 -5.70 -8.48 -5.43
CA TRP A 855 -7.15 -8.25 -5.48
C TRP A 855 -7.53 -6.92 -6.16
N MET A 856 -8.49 -6.99 -7.10
CA MET A 856 -8.99 -5.88 -7.94
C MET A 856 -9.32 -4.55 -7.21
N TYR A 857 -9.54 -4.61 -5.89
CA TYR A 857 -9.91 -3.47 -5.04
C TYR A 857 -8.87 -3.14 -3.94
N GLU A 858 -7.64 -3.64 -4.04
CA GLU A 858 -6.49 -3.10 -3.29
C GLU A 858 -6.22 -1.64 -3.68
N TRP A 859 -5.59 -0.87 -2.80
CA TRP A 859 -5.31 0.55 -3.05
C TRP A 859 -4.21 0.73 -4.10
N ASP A 860 -3.27 -0.22 -4.17
CA ASP A 860 -2.15 -0.28 -5.08
C ASP A 860 -2.35 -1.24 -6.26
N ASN A 861 -3.57 -1.76 -6.50
CA ASN A 861 -3.87 -2.71 -7.58
C ASN A 861 -3.39 -2.24 -8.96
N ASP A 862 -3.33 -0.93 -9.22
CA ASP A 862 -2.70 -0.38 -10.43
C ASP A 862 -1.24 -0.85 -10.62
N ARG A 863 -0.46 -1.04 -9.55
CA ARG A 863 0.85 -1.70 -9.51
C ARG A 863 0.76 -3.21 -9.30
N SER A 864 0.03 -3.68 -8.27
CA SER A 864 0.09 -5.08 -7.81
C SER A 864 -0.56 -6.08 -8.76
N GLU A 865 -1.61 -5.67 -9.50
CA GLU A 865 -2.33 -6.54 -10.45
C GLU A 865 -1.38 -7.20 -11.46
N ASP A 866 -1.51 -8.51 -11.61
CA ASP A 866 -0.76 -9.31 -12.59
C ASP A 866 -1.66 -10.11 -13.57
N ALA A 867 -2.98 -9.91 -13.51
CA ALA A 867 -3.92 -10.47 -14.47
C ALA A 867 -3.57 -10.13 -15.93
N LYS A 868 -3.55 -11.16 -16.78
CA LYS A 868 -3.61 -10.97 -18.25
C LYS A 868 -4.86 -10.21 -18.67
N PHE A 869 -5.97 -10.38 -17.96
CA PHE A 869 -7.17 -9.57 -18.06
C PHE A 869 -8.00 -9.68 -16.77
N ALA A 870 -8.27 -8.55 -16.12
CA ALA A 870 -9.23 -8.40 -15.04
C ALA A 870 -10.16 -7.21 -15.35
N MET A 871 -11.40 -7.25 -14.89
CA MET A 871 -12.33 -6.13 -15.06
C MET A 871 -13.41 -6.09 -13.98
N ASN A 872 -13.99 -4.91 -13.79
CA ASN A 872 -15.27 -4.76 -13.14
C ASN A 872 -16.27 -4.00 -14.02
N LEU A 873 -17.56 -4.19 -13.75
CA LEU A 873 -18.66 -3.49 -14.37
C LEU A 873 -19.69 -3.18 -13.28
N GLY A 874 -19.75 -1.92 -12.89
CA GLY A 874 -20.71 -1.41 -11.92
C GLY A 874 -21.84 -0.63 -12.59
N PHE A 875 -23.06 -0.80 -12.13
CA PHE A 875 -24.20 0.04 -12.48
C PHE A 875 -24.81 0.59 -11.19
N THR A 876 -24.90 1.90 -11.05
CA THR A 876 -25.56 2.56 -9.93
C THR A 876 -26.76 3.37 -10.42
N TYR A 877 -27.91 3.23 -9.76
CA TYR A 877 -29.11 4.05 -9.99
C TYR A 877 -29.54 4.69 -8.66
N ARG A 878 -29.96 5.95 -8.71
CA ARG A 878 -30.40 6.78 -7.57
C ARG A 878 -31.68 7.51 -7.96
N HIS A 879 -32.77 7.18 -7.29
CA HIS A 879 -34.01 7.95 -7.32
C HIS A 879 -33.91 9.09 -6.29
N LEU A 880 -33.99 10.34 -6.73
CA LEU A 880 -33.84 11.54 -5.89
C LEU A 880 -35.10 12.43 -5.95
N PRO A 881 -36.17 12.14 -5.18
CA PRO A 881 -37.47 12.78 -5.34
C PRO A 881 -37.58 14.29 -4.98
N THR A 882 -36.54 14.93 -4.42
CA THR A 882 -36.73 16.02 -3.41
C THR A 882 -36.17 17.44 -3.64
N GLN A 883 -35.47 17.76 -4.74
CA GLN A 883 -34.65 19.01 -4.86
C GLN A 883 -33.51 19.08 -3.80
N MET A 884 -32.82 20.21 -3.63
CA MET A 884 -31.81 20.43 -2.58
C MET A 884 -31.97 21.80 -1.92
N ASP A 885 -31.27 22.00 -0.80
CA ASP A 885 -30.92 23.35 -0.34
C ASP A 885 -29.80 23.96 -1.21
N GLY A 886 -29.55 25.27 -1.06
CA GLY A 886 -28.67 26.06 -1.90
C GLY A 886 -27.20 25.65 -1.83
N HIS A 887 -26.53 25.67 -2.98
CA HIS A 887 -25.07 25.50 -3.08
C HIS A 887 -24.33 26.81 -2.81
N ILE A 888 -23.04 26.74 -2.52
CA ILE A 888 -22.16 27.91 -2.50
C ILE A 888 -21.28 27.90 -3.75
N GLY A 889 -21.42 28.91 -4.59
CA GLY A 889 -20.55 29.15 -5.74
C GLY A 889 -19.46 30.18 -5.44
N PHE A 890 -18.38 30.14 -6.22
CA PHE A 890 -17.31 31.14 -6.22
C PHE A 890 -17.25 31.84 -7.58
N LEU A 891 -17.07 33.17 -7.57
CA LEU A 891 -16.80 33.97 -8.75
C LEU A 891 -15.29 34.02 -9.05
N ALA A 892 -14.91 34.57 -10.20
CA ALA A 892 -13.51 34.62 -10.66
C ALA A 892 -12.58 35.41 -9.71
N ASP A 893 -13.12 36.41 -9.01
CA ASP A 893 -12.43 37.20 -7.97
C ASP A 893 -12.37 36.49 -6.60
N ARG A 894 -12.81 35.22 -6.53
CA ARG A 894 -12.98 34.38 -5.33
C ARG A 894 -14.04 34.87 -4.34
N THR A 895 -14.89 35.84 -4.69
CA THR A 895 -16.08 36.14 -3.88
C THR A 895 -17.08 34.97 -3.94
N PHE A 896 -17.69 34.65 -2.81
CA PHE A 896 -18.62 33.53 -2.68
C PHE A 896 -20.07 34.00 -2.56
N PHE A 897 -21.00 33.23 -3.11
CA PHE A 897 -22.43 33.49 -3.04
C PHE A 897 -23.22 32.19 -2.86
N ALA A 898 -24.42 32.28 -2.29
CA ALA A 898 -25.36 31.17 -2.25
C ALA A 898 -26.25 31.22 -3.50
N PHE A 899 -26.45 30.08 -4.17
CA PHE A 899 -27.40 29.98 -5.28
C PHE A 899 -28.84 30.15 -4.75
N GLY A 900 -29.65 30.93 -5.48
CA GLY A 900 -31.05 31.22 -5.10
C GLY A 900 -32.04 30.09 -5.41
N GLU A 901 -31.65 29.18 -6.32
CA GLU A 901 -32.36 27.94 -6.65
C GLU A 901 -31.40 26.74 -6.53
N SER A 902 -31.93 25.53 -6.62
CA SER A 902 -31.18 24.28 -6.49
C SER A 902 -31.46 23.27 -7.61
N ALA A 903 -30.55 22.30 -7.74
CA ALA A 903 -30.68 21.14 -8.62
C ALA A 903 -31.98 20.34 -8.36
N PRO A 904 -32.74 19.99 -9.41
CA PRO A 904 -34.12 19.51 -9.31
C PRO A 904 -34.29 18.10 -8.70
N ALA A 905 -35.56 17.66 -8.63
CA ALA A 905 -35.93 16.25 -8.49
C ALA A 905 -35.61 15.49 -9.78
N GLU A 906 -34.79 14.44 -9.71
CA GLU A 906 -34.24 13.78 -10.91
C GLU A 906 -33.73 12.36 -10.60
N ASP A 907 -33.81 11.46 -11.57
CA ASP A 907 -33.24 10.12 -11.48
C ASP A 907 -31.82 10.09 -12.06
N LEU A 908 -30.83 9.71 -11.25
CA LEU A 908 -29.43 9.63 -11.70
C LEU A 908 -28.97 8.19 -11.83
N TRP A 909 -28.27 7.86 -12.92
CA TRP A 909 -27.68 6.56 -13.15
C TRP A 909 -26.29 6.67 -13.79
N GLU A 910 -25.41 5.73 -13.43
CA GLU A 910 -24.05 5.63 -13.96
C GLU A 910 -23.67 4.15 -14.12
N LEU A 911 -23.35 3.77 -15.35
CA LEU A 911 -22.55 2.59 -15.66
C LEU A 911 -21.07 2.99 -15.55
N HIS A 912 -20.25 2.19 -14.88
CA HIS A 912 -18.81 2.39 -14.78
C HIS A 912 -18.05 1.06 -14.91
N SER A 913 -16.81 1.11 -15.39
CA SER A 913 -15.97 -0.08 -15.55
C SER A 913 -14.49 0.29 -15.42
N ARG A 914 -13.74 -0.52 -14.68
CA ARG A 914 -12.28 -0.58 -14.71
C ARG A 914 -11.85 -1.87 -15.39
N MET A 915 -10.88 -1.80 -16.28
CA MET A 915 -10.28 -2.93 -16.98
C MET A 915 -8.76 -2.87 -16.82
N VAL A 916 -8.14 -4.00 -16.50
CA VAL A 916 -6.68 -4.14 -16.40
C VAL A 916 -6.23 -5.31 -17.27
N SER A 917 -5.13 -5.15 -17.98
CA SER A 917 -4.47 -6.21 -18.72
C SER A 917 -2.96 -6.05 -18.63
N LYS A 918 -2.29 -7.01 -17.98
CA LYS A 918 -0.83 -7.09 -17.86
C LYS A 918 -0.38 -8.29 -18.68
N VAL A 919 0.09 -8.03 -19.90
CA VAL A 919 0.44 -9.12 -20.84
C VAL A 919 1.78 -9.75 -20.45
N ASN A 920 2.70 -8.93 -19.91
CA ASN A 920 3.97 -9.32 -19.30
C ASN A 920 4.49 -8.15 -18.44
N SER A 921 5.66 -8.32 -17.82
CA SER A 921 6.31 -7.33 -16.94
C SER A 921 6.67 -6.00 -17.61
N ASP A 922 6.73 -5.94 -18.95
CA ASP A 922 7.04 -4.74 -19.75
C ASP A 922 5.80 -4.13 -20.44
N PHE A 923 4.67 -4.82 -20.52
CA PHE A 923 3.48 -4.38 -21.27
C PHE A 923 2.19 -4.55 -20.48
N GLY A 924 1.53 -3.41 -20.20
CA GLY A 924 0.21 -3.40 -19.61
C GLY A 924 -0.66 -2.24 -20.09
N ILE A 925 -1.97 -2.38 -19.87
CA ILE A 925 -3.01 -1.37 -20.13
C ILE A 925 -3.98 -1.37 -18.94
N ILE A 926 -4.36 -0.17 -18.48
CA ILE A 926 -5.46 0.06 -17.54
C ILE A 926 -6.42 1.06 -18.20
N GLY A 927 -7.71 0.77 -18.20
CA GLY A 927 -8.75 1.67 -18.68
C GLY A 927 -9.85 1.84 -17.65
N ASN A 928 -10.28 3.08 -17.41
CA ASN A 928 -11.47 3.39 -16.61
C ASN A 928 -12.49 4.07 -17.51
N PHE A 929 -13.76 3.70 -17.39
CA PHE A 929 -14.85 4.18 -18.23
C PHE A 929 -16.10 4.48 -17.40
N TYR A 930 -16.88 5.47 -17.82
CA TYR A 930 -18.22 5.76 -17.28
C TYR A 930 -19.18 6.23 -18.39
N TYR A 931 -20.46 5.92 -18.20
CA TYR A 931 -21.56 6.40 -19.02
C TYR A 931 -22.80 6.55 -18.15
N GLY A 932 -23.43 7.72 -18.16
CA GLY A 932 -24.55 8.01 -17.27
C GLY A 932 -25.14 9.39 -17.47
N ASN A 933 -26.13 9.74 -16.66
CA ASN A 933 -26.58 11.12 -16.54
C ASN A 933 -26.08 11.77 -15.24
N GLY A 934 -26.13 13.10 -15.20
CA GLY A 934 -25.67 13.89 -14.05
C GLY A 934 -26.35 15.25 -13.97
N GLN A 935 -26.40 15.77 -12.75
CA GLN A 935 -26.86 17.13 -12.46
C GLN A 935 -25.73 17.99 -11.90
N ALA A 936 -25.86 19.30 -12.13
CA ALA A 936 -25.02 20.36 -11.58
C ALA A 936 -25.15 20.44 -10.05
N ASN A 937 -24.24 21.18 -9.41
CA ASN A 937 -24.37 21.45 -7.97
C ASN A 937 -25.26 22.67 -7.67
N GLY A 938 -25.25 23.68 -8.56
CA GLY A 938 -25.98 24.95 -8.40
C GLY A 938 -27.47 24.87 -8.74
N ASP A 939 -27.97 25.89 -9.44
CA ASP A 939 -29.38 26.15 -9.80
C ASP A 939 -29.83 25.50 -11.13
N SER A 940 -28.89 24.97 -11.93
CA SER A 940 -29.18 24.55 -13.30
C SER A 940 -30.17 23.39 -13.39
N GLN A 941 -31.32 23.65 -14.03
CA GLN A 941 -32.34 22.64 -14.36
C GLN A 941 -31.92 21.68 -15.48
N ARG A 942 -30.75 21.88 -16.10
CA ARG A 942 -30.25 21.08 -17.22
C ARG A 942 -29.46 19.87 -16.71
N THR A 943 -30.02 18.68 -16.87
CA THR A 943 -29.26 17.43 -16.76
C THR A 943 -28.37 17.21 -17.99
N ILE A 944 -27.29 16.46 -17.81
CA ILE A 944 -26.39 16.07 -18.90
C ILE A 944 -26.29 14.55 -18.97
N THR A 945 -26.24 14.00 -20.19
CA THR A 945 -25.84 12.60 -20.44
C THR A 945 -24.39 12.62 -20.90
N ARG A 946 -23.51 12.00 -20.12
CA ARG A 946 -22.05 12.10 -20.23
C ARG A 946 -21.45 10.72 -20.47
N PHE A 947 -20.46 10.66 -21.35
CA PHE A 947 -19.55 9.52 -21.48
C PHE A 947 -18.13 9.99 -21.19
N GLY A 948 -17.32 9.16 -20.54
CA GLY A 948 -15.89 9.37 -20.59
C GLY A 948 -15.09 8.15 -20.21
N GLY A 949 -13.80 8.22 -20.47
CA GLY A 949 -12.85 7.24 -19.99
C GLY A 949 -11.41 7.70 -20.15
N ASP A 950 -10.55 7.19 -19.27
CA ASP A 950 -9.10 7.29 -19.37
C ASP A 950 -8.49 5.93 -19.70
N VAL A 951 -7.41 5.96 -20.47
CA VAL A 951 -6.61 4.79 -20.79
C VAL A 951 -5.15 5.11 -20.51
N ARG A 952 -4.51 4.28 -19.69
CA ARG A 952 -3.09 4.32 -19.36
C ARG A 952 -2.44 3.05 -19.89
N MET A 953 -1.41 3.19 -20.71
CA MET A 953 -0.66 2.08 -21.30
C MET A 953 0.82 2.27 -20.99
N MET A 954 1.52 1.17 -20.72
CA MET A 954 2.97 1.14 -20.56
C MET A 954 3.57 0.10 -21.48
N TYR A 955 4.65 0.48 -22.14
CA TYR A 955 5.45 -0.43 -22.94
C TYR A 955 6.94 -0.13 -22.73
N LYS A 956 7.63 -0.99 -21.98
CA LYS A 956 9.01 -0.77 -21.50
C LYS A 956 9.10 0.60 -20.82
N ASN A 957 9.97 1.48 -21.29
CA ASN A 957 10.19 2.82 -20.75
C ASN A 957 9.14 3.86 -21.19
N MET A 958 8.23 3.51 -22.12
CA MET A 958 7.21 4.42 -22.64
C MET A 958 5.90 4.34 -21.83
N LYS A 959 5.30 5.50 -21.56
CA LYS A 959 3.96 5.65 -20.99
C LYS A 959 3.08 6.42 -21.97
N LEU A 960 1.88 5.93 -22.20
CA LEU A 960 0.82 6.63 -22.92
C LEU A 960 -0.35 6.83 -21.97
N MET A 961 -0.87 8.06 -21.92
CA MET A 961 -2.10 8.37 -21.19
C MET A 961 -3.05 9.07 -22.15
N SER A 962 -4.31 8.68 -22.16
CA SER A 962 -5.32 9.26 -23.02
C SER A 962 -6.62 9.44 -22.24
N HIS A 963 -7.41 10.45 -22.56
CA HIS A 963 -8.81 10.49 -22.15
C HIS A 963 -9.71 11.02 -23.25
N VAL A 964 -10.95 10.53 -23.21
CA VAL A 964 -12.07 11.04 -24.00
C VAL A 964 -13.18 11.40 -23.01
N LYS A 965 -13.78 12.58 -23.15
CA LYS A 965 -15.02 12.95 -22.44
C LYS A 965 -15.99 13.57 -23.43
N ILE A 966 -17.26 13.17 -23.39
CA ILE A 966 -18.31 13.60 -24.32
C ILE A 966 -19.46 14.17 -23.51
N ASN A 967 -19.85 15.41 -23.85
CA ASN A 967 -20.87 16.19 -23.15
C ASN A 967 -20.67 16.16 -21.62
N ASP A 968 -19.47 16.54 -21.18
CA ASP A 968 -19.06 16.48 -19.78
C ASP A 968 -18.49 17.82 -19.28
N TRP A 969 -18.50 18.00 -17.97
CA TRP A 969 -17.93 19.15 -17.29
C TRP A 969 -16.43 19.29 -17.53
N GLY A 970 -15.92 20.52 -17.41
CA GLY A 970 -14.49 20.80 -17.44
C GLY A 970 -13.72 20.25 -16.23
N PRO A 971 -12.42 20.55 -16.13
CA PRO A 971 -11.52 19.91 -15.16
C PRO A 971 -11.62 20.45 -13.72
N PHE A 972 -12.39 21.51 -13.47
CA PHE A 972 -12.45 22.21 -12.18
C PHE A 972 -13.89 22.28 -11.65
N ASP A 973 -14.06 22.28 -10.33
CA ASP A 973 -15.37 22.08 -9.67
C ASP A 973 -16.43 23.12 -10.05
N TYR A 974 -16.03 24.37 -10.30
CA TYR A 974 -16.95 25.41 -10.77
C TYR A 974 -17.63 25.07 -12.10
N HIS A 975 -17.03 24.22 -12.94
CA HIS A 975 -17.69 23.73 -14.15
C HIS A 975 -18.94 22.91 -13.80
N ARG A 976 -18.92 22.15 -12.71
CA ARG A 976 -20.10 21.41 -12.24
C ARG A 976 -21.08 22.31 -11.47
N ASP A 977 -20.59 23.33 -10.79
CA ASP A 977 -21.44 24.29 -10.06
C ASP A 977 -22.31 25.10 -11.02
N PHE A 978 -21.69 25.72 -12.03
CA PHE A 978 -22.36 26.54 -13.06
C PHE A 978 -22.85 25.72 -14.27
N ASN A 979 -22.72 24.38 -14.22
CA ASN A 979 -23.09 23.46 -15.31
C ASN A 979 -22.42 23.76 -16.66
N LEU A 980 -21.15 24.14 -16.66
CA LEU A 980 -20.34 24.43 -17.84
C LEU A 980 -19.76 23.14 -18.43
N THR A 981 -20.08 22.85 -19.68
CA THR A 981 -19.78 21.57 -20.33
C THR A 981 -19.15 21.75 -21.70
N TYR A 982 -18.32 20.78 -22.09
CA TYR A 982 -17.75 20.69 -23.43
C TYR A 982 -18.37 19.51 -24.19
N PRO A 983 -18.88 19.71 -25.43
CA PRO A 983 -19.38 18.63 -26.28
C PRO A 983 -18.41 17.46 -26.46
N LEU A 984 -17.11 17.74 -26.60
CA LEU A 984 -16.04 16.73 -26.70
C LEU A 984 -14.75 17.29 -26.12
N GLN A 985 -14.08 16.53 -25.27
CA GLN A 985 -12.74 16.79 -24.74
C GLN A 985 -11.85 15.57 -25.03
N LEU A 986 -10.65 15.82 -25.57
CA LEU A 986 -9.66 14.82 -25.93
C LEU A 986 -8.32 15.18 -25.30
N MET A 987 -7.60 14.19 -24.79
CA MET A 987 -6.22 14.32 -24.36
C MET A 987 -5.42 13.10 -24.82
N LEU A 988 -4.21 13.32 -25.32
CA LEU A 988 -3.22 12.29 -25.57
C LEU A 988 -1.86 12.77 -25.07
N ASP A 989 -1.28 12.04 -24.13
CA ASP A 989 0.05 12.21 -23.57
C ASP A 989 0.90 10.99 -23.92
N VAL A 990 2.08 11.24 -24.46
CA VAL A 990 3.08 10.20 -24.75
C VAL A 990 4.41 10.65 -24.17
N SER A 991 4.98 9.83 -23.29
CA SER A 991 6.25 10.10 -22.64
C SER A 991 7.15 8.87 -22.57
N THR A 992 8.43 9.11 -22.33
CA THR A 992 9.44 8.08 -22.04
C THR A 992 10.25 8.50 -20.83
N THR A 993 10.64 7.54 -19.99
CA THR A 993 11.38 7.78 -18.76
C THR A 993 12.76 7.12 -18.78
N LEU A 994 13.70 7.60 -17.96
CA LEU A 994 15.01 6.95 -17.82
C LEU A 994 14.94 5.58 -17.13
N GLY A 995 13.83 5.25 -16.47
CA GLY A 995 13.61 3.96 -15.82
C GLY A 995 12.34 3.25 -16.30
N LYS A 996 11.85 2.32 -15.48
CA LYS A 996 10.53 1.72 -15.67
C LYS A 996 9.44 2.74 -15.25
N PRO A 997 8.43 3.02 -16.09
CA PRO A 997 7.35 3.94 -15.75
C PRO A 997 6.46 3.32 -14.65
N ASP A 998 6.02 4.16 -13.71
CA ASP A 998 5.09 3.78 -12.64
C ASP A 998 3.63 4.06 -13.04
N TRP A 999 2.70 3.24 -12.54
CA TRP A 999 1.25 3.38 -12.74
C TRP A 999 0.68 4.58 -12.00
N PHE A 1000 1.27 4.92 -10.85
CA PHE A 1000 1.00 6.16 -10.15
C PHE A 1000 1.67 7.37 -10.84
N ILE A 1001 1.28 8.57 -10.40
CA ILE A 1001 1.84 9.83 -10.89
C ILE A 1001 2.95 10.27 -9.92
N LEU A 1002 4.05 9.50 -9.89
CA LEU A 1002 5.21 9.84 -9.08
C LEU A 1002 6.21 10.73 -9.83
N PRO A 1003 6.97 11.59 -9.10
CA PRO A 1003 8.12 12.30 -9.66
C PRO A 1003 9.09 11.33 -10.35
N SER A 1004 9.48 11.66 -11.58
CA SER A 1004 10.31 10.78 -12.41
C SER A 1004 11.04 11.59 -13.47
N THR A 1005 12.25 11.16 -13.84
CA THR A 1005 12.97 11.77 -14.96
C THR A 1005 12.39 11.27 -16.28
N GLN A 1006 11.68 12.15 -16.99
CA GLN A 1006 10.88 11.83 -18.18
C GLN A 1006 10.85 13.00 -19.18
N ILE A 1007 10.66 12.66 -20.45
CA ILE A 1007 10.36 13.61 -21.53
C ILE A 1007 9.07 13.19 -22.22
N GLY A 1008 8.20 14.14 -22.54
CA GLY A 1008 6.91 13.85 -23.15
C GLY A 1008 6.30 14.99 -23.96
N ILE A 1009 5.23 14.63 -24.65
CA ILE A 1009 4.35 15.54 -25.38
C ILE A 1009 2.90 15.21 -25.03
N ARG A 1010 2.11 16.24 -24.76
CA ARG A 1010 0.68 16.15 -24.50
C ARG A 1010 -0.08 17.06 -25.45
N GLY A 1011 -1.03 16.51 -26.19
CA GLY A 1011 -2.08 17.27 -26.87
C GLY A 1011 -3.36 17.26 -26.04
N MET A 1012 -4.01 18.41 -25.92
CA MET A 1012 -5.40 18.54 -25.47
C MET A 1012 -6.20 19.29 -26.53
N TRP A 1013 -7.45 18.88 -26.74
CA TRP A 1013 -8.38 19.54 -27.66
C TRP A 1013 -9.79 19.48 -27.10
N ARG A 1014 -10.55 20.58 -27.22
CA ARG A 1014 -11.97 20.63 -26.86
C ARG A 1014 -12.79 21.24 -27.98
N SER A 1015 -13.98 20.67 -28.20
CA SER A 1015 -15.10 21.34 -28.88
C SER A 1015 -15.86 22.19 -27.86
N MET A 1016 -16.38 23.34 -28.29
CA MET A 1016 -17.17 24.24 -27.45
C MET A 1016 -18.52 24.60 -28.08
N ASP A 1017 -19.52 24.79 -27.24
CA ASP A 1017 -20.86 25.27 -27.61
C ASP A 1017 -21.35 26.36 -26.62
N GLN A 1018 -22.62 26.75 -26.69
CA GLN A 1018 -23.23 27.77 -25.82
C GLN A 1018 -23.20 27.44 -24.31
N ASN A 1019 -22.83 26.21 -23.92
CA ASN A 1019 -22.69 25.78 -22.54
C ASN A 1019 -21.21 25.66 -22.10
N SER A 1020 -20.27 25.91 -23.01
CA SER A 1020 -18.84 25.87 -22.71
C SER A 1020 -18.33 27.23 -22.22
N PRO A 1021 -17.38 27.26 -21.27
CA PRO A 1021 -16.71 28.51 -20.92
C PRO A 1021 -15.93 29.03 -22.13
N ARG A 1022 -15.63 30.33 -22.14
CA ARG A 1022 -14.85 31.02 -23.18
C ARG A 1022 -15.44 31.00 -24.60
N PHE A 1023 -16.56 30.33 -24.89
CA PHE A 1023 -17.17 30.34 -26.22
C PHE A 1023 -17.71 31.72 -26.60
N LEU A 1024 -17.15 32.34 -27.63
CA LEU A 1024 -17.49 33.69 -28.09
C LEU A 1024 -17.79 33.71 -29.60
N PRO A 1025 -18.95 33.18 -30.04
CA PRO A 1025 -19.29 33.08 -31.46
C PRO A 1025 -19.54 34.44 -32.14
N ASN A 1026 -19.98 35.43 -31.37
CA ASN A 1026 -20.39 36.75 -31.88
C ASN A 1026 -19.23 37.75 -31.98
N GLN A 1027 -17.98 37.35 -31.69
CA GLN A 1027 -16.83 38.24 -31.76
C GLN A 1027 -16.70 38.80 -33.19
N THR A 1028 -16.53 40.11 -33.27
CA THR A 1028 -16.40 40.84 -34.53
C THR A 1028 -14.93 41.02 -34.88
N ALA A 1029 -14.62 41.31 -36.14
CA ALA A 1029 -13.27 41.72 -36.49
C ALA A 1029 -12.93 43.07 -35.84
N GLU A 1030 -11.64 43.33 -35.62
CA GLU A 1030 -11.18 44.62 -35.08
C GLU A 1030 -11.79 45.78 -35.88
N PHE A 1031 -12.32 46.79 -35.17
CA PHE A 1031 -13.05 47.95 -35.72
C PHE A 1031 -14.44 47.71 -36.34
N GLN A 1032 -15.02 46.50 -36.29
CA GLN A 1032 -16.43 46.30 -36.66
C GLN A 1032 -17.40 46.70 -35.54
N THR A 1033 -18.39 47.55 -35.87
CA THR A 1033 -19.34 48.15 -34.92
C THR A 1033 -20.64 47.36 -34.71
N GLU A 1034 -20.85 46.26 -35.44
CA GLU A 1034 -22.09 45.47 -35.42
C GLU A 1034 -21.74 44.00 -35.14
N PRO A 1035 -22.40 43.33 -34.16
CA PRO A 1035 -22.12 41.95 -33.81
C PRO A 1035 -22.38 41.00 -34.98
N THR A 1036 -21.57 39.94 -35.10
CA THR A 1036 -21.82 38.89 -36.08
C THR A 1036 -23.15 38.20 -35.73
N VAL A 1037 -24.11 38.14 -36.67
CA VAL A 1037 -25.40 37.46 -36.47
C VAL A 1037 -25.52 36.31 -37.47
N SER A 1038 -25.58 35.07 -36.98
CA SER A 1038 -25.85 33.90 -37.84
C SER A 1038 -27.34 33.51 -37.83
N PRO A 1039 -28.04 33.59 -38.97
CA PRO A 1039 -29.45 33.16 -39.08
C PRO A 1039 -29.64 31.64 -39.03
N VAL A 1040 -28.56 30.85 -39.00
CA VAL A 1040 -28.57 29.38 -38.93
C VAL A 1040 -27.86 28.83 -37.67
N GLY A 1041 -27.47 29.70 -36.74
CA GLY A 1041 -26.60 29.36 -35.61
C GLY A 1041 -25.11 29.35 -35.99
N PHE A 1042 -24.25 29.33 -34.98
CA PHE A 1042 -22.80 29.26 -35.17
C PHE A 1042 -22.30 27.81 -35.12
N PRO A 1043 -21.20 27.46 -35.81
CA PRO A 1043 -20.54 26.19 -35.59
C PRO A 1043 -19.93 26.14 -34.18
N ASN A 1044 -19.67 24.93 -33.69
CA ASN A 1044 -18.93 24.75 -32.43
C ASN A 1044 -17.56 25.44 -32.50
N GLY A 1045 -17.18 26.11 -31.40
CA GLY A 1045 -15.82 26.63 -31.21
C GLY A 1045 -14.83 25.50 -30.94
N THR A 1046 -13.54 25.84 -30.96
CA THR A 1046 -12.46 24.90 -30.57
C THR A 1046 -11.41 25.58 -29.71
N GLU A 1047 -10.85 24.86 -28.74
CA GLU A 1047 -9.61 25.25 -28.05
C GLU A 1047 -8.66 24.04 -28.01
N TRP A 1048 -7.36 24.29 -28.09
CA TRP A 1048 -6.34 23.25 -28.04
C TRP A 1048 -5.05 23.74 -27.39
N GLU A 1049 -4.32 22.79 -26.82
CA GLU A 1049 -3.01 22.97 -26.21
C GLU A 1049 -2.09 21.83 -26.67
N ILE A 1050 -0.94 22.17 -27.24
CA ILE A 1050 0.18 21.25 -27.42
C ILE A 1050 1.24 21.63 -26.41
N ARG A 1051 1.51 20.71 -25.48
CA ARG A 1051 2.46 20.84 -24.40
C ARG A 1051 3.63 19.90 -24.64
N THR A 1052 4.88 20.38 -24.55
CA THR A 1052 6.04 19.49 -24.41
C THR A 1052 6.66 19.70 -23.04
N TYR A 1053 7.23 18.64 -22.45
CA TYR A 1053 7.80 18.72 -21.11
C TYR A 1053 9.04 17.85 -20.95
N ILE A 1054 9.95 18.33 -20.12
CA ILE A 1054 11.12 17.62 -19.59
C ILE A 1054 11.06 17.75 -18.07
N HIS A 1055 10.87 16.63 -17.39
CA HIS A 1055 10.98 16.54 -15.96
C HIS A 1055 12.27 15.81 -15.61
N ILE A 1056 12.99 16.33 -14.62
CA ILE A 1056 14.18 15.73 -14.02
C ILE A 1056 13.82 15.49 -12.56
N ASN A 1057 14.00 14.27 -12.05
CA ASN A 1057 13.91 13.94 -10.62
C ASN A 1057 15.12 13.10 -10.21
N ILE A 1058 15.81 13.54 -9.17
CA ILE A 1058 16.95 12.89 -8.51
C ILE A 1058 16.65 12.89 -7.02
N GLY A 1059 16.71 11.74 -6.35
CA GLY A 1059 16.27 11.58 -4.96
C GLY A 1059 15.00 10.74 -4.85
N LYS A 1060 14.27 10.87 -3.74
CA LYS A 1060 12.93 10.26 -3.56
C LYS A 1060 11.89 10.87 -4.52
#